data_AF-A0A3C1YZ81-F1
#
_entry.id   AF-A0A3C1YZ81-F1
#
_cell.length_a   1.000
_cell.length_b   1.000
_cell.length_c   1.000
_cell.angle_alpha   90.00
_cell.angle_beta   90.00
_cell.angle_gamma   90.00
#
_symmetry.space_group_name_H-M   'P 1'
#
loop_
_entity.id
_entity.type
_entity.pdbx_description
1 polymer ?
#
loop_
_entity_poly.entity_id
_entity_poly.type
_entity_poly.pdbx_seq_one_letter_code
_entity_poly.pdbx_strand_id
1 'polypeptide(L)'
;MTARSVIAAISFVLSNACVAANLLPPSSSETFEISFADINGDGLDDAIRKIFATGNLDIWLNSNGSFSASISHTVPNAAAPNGTDWDTWFKDVTGDGLADLIDRNRASGDLVVYAGNGISFASSGTLWHGNGVGGSAWIALMGDVDGDTRADLLGVHRSSGDVFVWSNTGNSFSSSPTVAQSRLLHGTDFTKTALFLQDCDGDHLADLIRLDLESGVFNCFPSQTSMFGETSVRAFGATTMPYEHEIQLAKISPTSPISMLRNNLRLGEIIAVDGHYEGSGEIGPYFGHLASSRLLVGSGGRSFSQAPMAQKQDRVLNVLAWYDIERSPNLGRPNPEDNGWLEEYPGIPGTMSPSALNGPYRSDTPLLGLYASNDPEVLRQHAYWLSSAGVNAIVVDWTNCPSNSTLPAAPNTLEHFCDEIRSATATLLQVWGAIDEFSPPRVTVASRIVGTDYADATLIANDIMAVYSTNPSMWFTFDDGTANGSKPFAIYFSNFTAPWLGGPQWTDNRLNIRYTNGYLESVNLIEADGPDAVKIKDNLPYWFFVEHHPSQFIPGYYRVARSRMAATPSIVEQSIAWTSLFLSFNPTTWDAQNNYINGMSPIQRTAVRQFEQPARNLVLGRFNYPTAWRDEPQEGISTWESSYFEPSQYSGFSVYYDVTRIMWPLTGHRPRKPGQPRITYLDRNGYFSFQSANSPIEYCIAPPGADNCTNWHPIQVTTPNHRYSGGTSGSQIYTRNAFGLSLRSEE
;
A
#
# COMPACT_ATOMS: atom_id res chain seq x y z
N MET A 1 -3.03 -20.12 28.65
CA MET A 1 -2.59 -18.72 28.87
C MET A 1 -2.06 -18.20 27.56
N THR A 2 -2.46 -17.00 27.16
CA THR A 2 -2.79 -16.65 25.75
C THR A 2 -1.69 -15.92 25.00
N ALA A 3 -1.73 -16.01 23.66
CA ALA A 3 -1.04 -15.29 22.58
C ALA A 3 -0.92 -13.74 22.68
N ARG A 4 -1.15 -13.17 23.87
CA ARG A 4 -1.14 -11.74 24.14
C ARG A 4 0.28 -11.19 24.32
N SER A 5 1.26 -11.93 24.81
CA SER A 5 2.56 -11.37 25.24
C SER A 5 3.48 -10.94 24.09
N VAL A 6 3.55 -11.69 22.99
CA VAL A 6 4.42 -11.38 21.83
C VAL A 6 3.77 -10.37 20.88
N ILE A 7 2.47 -10.54 20.59
CA ILE A 7 1.68 -9.53 19.87
C ILE A 7 1.57 -8.25 20.70
N ALA A 8 1.47 -8.32 22.04
CA ALA A 8 1.54 -7.13 22.88
C ALA A 8 2.94 -6.53 22.83
N ALA A 9 4.06 -7.24 22.97
CA ALA A 9 5.38 -6.60 22.91
C ALA A 9 5.59 -5.80 21.60
N ILE A 10 5.29 -6.40 20.44
CA ILE A 10 5.50 -5.77 19.12
C ILE A 10 4.38 -4.76 18.78
N SER A 11 3.11 -5.05 19.10
CA SER A 11 2.02 -4.06 18.98
C SER A 11 2.17 -2.94 20.00
N PHE A 12 2.75 -3.13 21.17
CA PHE A 12 2.89 -2.10 22.23
C PHE A 12 4.00 -1.11 21.85
N VAL A 13 5.07 -1.56 21.19
CA VAL A 13 6.09 -0.70 20.59
C VAL A 13 5.52 0.13 19.43
N LEU A 14 4.60 -0.42 18.63
CA LEU A 14 4.09 0.22 17.41
C LEU A 14 2.70 0.90 17.55
N SER A 15 1.90 0.57 18.57
CA SER A 15 0.51 1.06 18.74
C SER A 15 0.28 1.99 19.92
N ASN A 16 1.21 2.08 20.89
CA ASN A 16 1.08 2.97 22.04
C ASN A 16 2.11 4.11 21.99
N ALA A 17 1.62 5.32 21.75
CA ALA A 17 2.40 6.57 21.71
C ALA A 17 3.21 6.85 22.98
N CYS A 18 2.83 6.26 24.13
CA CYS A 18 3.52 6.47 25.41
C CYS A 18 4.81 5.63 25.57
N VAL A 19 4.97 4.54 24.80
CA VAL A 19 6.12 3.63 24.90
C VAL A 19 7.08 3.85 23.72
N ALA A 20 6.53 4.19 22.54
CA ALA A 20 7.29 4.79 21.45
C ALA A 20 8.06 6.04 21.91
N ALA A 21 7.52 6.82 22.86
CA ALA A 21 8.21 7.98 23.44
C ALA A 21 9.43 7.64 24.32
N ASN A 22 9.56 6.41 24.83
CA ASN A 22 10.69 5.97 25.67
C ASN A 22 11.70 5.09 24.89
N LEU A 23 11.25 4.38 23.85
CA LEU A 23 12.09 3.58 22.94
C LEU A 23 12.68 4.39 21.78
N LEU A 24 12.12 5.55 21.44
CA LEU A 24 12.67 6.47 20.43
C LEU A 24 13.47 7.59 21.11
N PRO A 25 14.59 8.04 20.53
CA PRO A 25 15.41 9.08 21.13
C PRO A 25 14.63 10.40 21.26
N PRO A 26 14.91 11.21 22.30
CA PRO A 26 14.30 12.52 22.47
C PRO A 26 14.69 13.54 21.39
N SER A 27 15.64 13.22 20.49
CA SER A 27 16.08 14.07 19.38
C SER A 27 16.14 13.30 18.05
N SER A 28 15.74 13.97 16.98
CA SER A 28 15.54 13.41 15.63
C SER A 28 16.83 13.13 14.84
N SER A 29 17.97 12.89 15.50
CA SER A 29 19.28 12.73 14.83
C SER A 29 20.10 11.51 15.26
N GLU A 30 19.64 10.72 16.24
CA GLU A 30 20.38 9.57 16.75
C GLU A 30 19.96 8.27 16.03
N THR A 31 20.93 7.50 15.54
CA THR A 31 20.71 6.23 14.84
C THR A 31 20.88 5.06 15.80
N PHE A 32 19.98 4.07 15.71
CA PHE A 32 19.96 2.91 16.61
C PHE A 32 19.49 1.62 15.89
N GLU A 33 19.75 0.48 16.51
CA GLU A 33 19.24 -0.86 16.14
C GLU A 33 18.40 -1.41 17.30
N ILE A 34 17.33 -2.14 16.99
CA ILE A 34 16.53 -2.88 17.98
C ILE A 34 16.72 -4.38 17.75
N SER A 35 16.90 -5.12 18.83
CA SER A 35 16.99 -6.58 18.88
C SER A 35 16.10 -7.13 19.99
N PHE A 36 15.69 -8.40 19.86
CA PHE A 36 15.02 -9.15 20.92
C PHE A 36 15.84 -10.39 21.26
N ALA A 37 15.96 -10.68 22.56
CA ALA A 37 16.58 -11.88 23.11
C ALA A 37 16.16 -12.06 24.56
N ASP A 38 16.07 -13.30 25.05
CA ASP A 38 15.88 -13.61 26.46
C ASP A 38 17.16 -13.30 27.25
N ILE A 39 17.26 -12.06 27.74
CA ILE A 39 18.46 -11.59 28.45
C ILE A 39 18.50 -12.21 29.85
N ASN A 40 17.33 -12.40 30.47
CA ASN A 40 17.20 -12.79 31.88
C ASN A 40 16.97 -14.29 32.13
N GLY A 41 16.80 -15.09 31.07
CA GLY A 41 16.61 -16.54 31.12
C GLY A 41 15.22 -16.97 31.63
N ASP A 42 14.22 -16.08 31.58
CA ASP A 42 12.86 -16.38 32.05
C ASP A 42 11.96 -17.03 30.99
N GLY A 43 12.52 -17.28 29.81
CA GLY A 43 11.85 -17.85 28.65
C GLY A 43 11.02 -16.83 27.86
N LEU A 44 11.10 -15.54 28.19
CA LEU A 44 10.49 -14.44 27.47
C LEU A 44 11.57 -13.51 26.90
N ASP A 45 11.50 -13.26 25.60
CA ASP A 45 12.41 -12.30 24.99
C ASP A 45 12.19 -10.86 25.46
N ASP A 46 13.30 -10.22 25.79
CA ASP A 46 13.43 -8.82 26.19
C ASP A 46 13.76 -7.93 24.99
N ALA A 47 13.50 -6.62 25.11
CA ALA A 47 13.84 -5.67 24.06
C ALA A 47 15.21 -5.02 24.34
N ILE A 48 16.04 -4.91 23.30
CA ILE A 48 17.36 -4.28 23.37
C ILE A 48 17.45 -3.19 22.29
N ARG A 49 17.88 -1.99 22.66
CA ARG A 49 18.22 -0.90 21.73
C ARG A 49 19.71 -0.65 21.78
N LYS A 50 20.40 -0.80 20.65
CA LYS A 50 21.80 -0.41 20.49
C LYS A 50 21.89 0.98 19.85
N ILE A 51 22.56 1.91 20.52
CA ILE A 51 22.80 3.26 20.00
C ILE A 51 24.09 3.23 19.18
N PHE A 52 24.05 3.54 17.89
CA PHE A 52 25.25 3.41 17.05
C PHE A 52 26.34 4.41 17.41
N ALA A 53 25.97 5.65 17.77
CA ALA A 53 26.93 6.70 18.08
C ALA A 53 27.79 6.40 19.31
N THR A 54 27.26 5.65 20.27
CA THR A 54 27.90 5.39 21.57
C THR A 54 28.23 3.91 21.80
N GLY A 55 27.59 2.99 21.07
CA GLY A 55 27.63 1.55 21.35
C GLY A 55 26.84 1.13 22.58
N ASN A 56 26.17 2.07 23.27
CA ASN A 56 25.39 1.76 24.47
C ASN A 56 24.17 0.90 24.14
N LEU A 57 23.79 0.06 25.10
CA LEU A 57 22.60 -0.77 25.05
C LEU A 57 21.57 -0.24 26.06
N ASP A 58 20.33 -0.13 25.66
CA ASP A 58 19.19 0.02 26.57
C ASP A 58 18.39 -1.27 26.54
N ILE A 59 18.09 -1.84 27.70
CA ILE A 59 17.41 -3.13 27.84
C ILE A 59 16.08 -2.90 28.56
N TRP A 60 15.00 -3.44 28.02
CA TRP A 60 13.69 -3.47 28.64
C TRP A 60 13.28 -4.92 28.88
N LEU A 61 13.13 -5.29 30.15
CA LEU A 61 12.73 -6.64 30.51
C LEU A 61 11.24 -6.84 30.24
N ASN A 62 10.89 -7.97 29.64
CA ASN A 62 9.54 -8.35 29.32
C ASN A 62 8.91 -9.13 30.48
N SER A 63 7.74 -8.69 30.91
CA SER A 63 6.90 -9.45 31.84
C SER A 63 5.52 -9.63 31.23
N ASN A 64 5.39 -10.70 30.43
CA ASN A 64 4.14 -11.12 29.80
C ASN A 64 3.43 -10.01 29.01
N GLY A 65 4.17 -9.32 28.14
CA GLY A 65 3.63 -8.30 27.24
C GLY A 65 3.62 -6.88 27.82
N SER A 66 4.27 -6.67 28.96
CA SER A 66 4.62 -5.34 29.50
C SER A 66 6.12 -5.24 29.66
N PHE A 67 6.71 -4.09 29.31
CA PHE A 67 8.14 -3.83 29.44
C PHE A 67 8.46 -3.03 30.70
N SER A 68 9.60 -3.33 31.34
CA SER A 68 10.14 -2.56 32.46
C SER A 68 10.55 -1.14 32.05
N ALA A 69 11.01 -0.32 33.01
CA ALA A 69 11.84 0.84 32.66
C ALA A 69 13.16 0.35 32.03
N SER A 70 13.74 1.15 31.13
CA SER A 70 15.01 0.80 30.48
C SER A 70 16.15 0.76 31.48
N ILE A 71 16.98 -0.28 31.38
CA ILE A 71 18.28 -0.36 32.03
C ILE A 71 19.33 -0.02 30.97
N SER A 72 19.98 1.14 31.12
CA SER A 72 21.08 1.52 30.22
C SER A 72 22.37 0.85 30.67
N HIS A 73 23.02 0.16 29.74
CA HIS A 73 24.27 -0.53 29.94
C HIS A 73 25.32 0.01 28.96
N THR A 74 26.41 0.54 29.52
CA THR A 74 27.60 0.91 28.75
C THR A 74 28.48 -0.30 28.60
N VAL A 75 28.67 -0.78 27.37
CA VAL A 75 29.62 -1.85 27.07
C VAL A 75 31.00 -1.21 26.87
N PRO A 76 31.96 -1.36 27.80
CA PRO A 76 33.27 -0.76 27.66
C PRO A 76 33.99 -1.45 26.49
N ASN A 77 34.43 -0.68 25.49
CA ASN A 77 35.13 -1.20 24.32
C ASN A 77 34.36 -2.31 23.57
N ALA A 78 33.04 -2.18 23.38
CA ALA A 78 32.41 -2.87 22.25
C ALA A 78 33.25 -2.58 21.01
N ALA A 79 33.72 -3.61 20.30
CA ALA A 79 34.63 -3.47 19.17
C ALA A 79 34.01 -2.73 17.96
N ALA A 80 32.82 -2.14 18.14
CA ALA A 80 32.10 -1.32 17.19
C ALA A 80 32.28 0.19 17.46
N PRO A 81 33.41 0.83 17.13
CA PRO A 81 33.42 2.24 16.83
C PRO A 81 32.94 2.42 15.38
N ASN A 82 31.68 2.80 15.18
CA ASN A 82 31.20 3.52 13.99
C ASN A 82 31.55 2.97 12.57
N GLY A 83 31.88 1.67 12.42
CA GLY A 83 32.35 1.08 11.16
C GLY A 83 31.35 0.11 10.52
N THR A 84 31.36 -0.01 9.19
CA THR A 84 30.54 -0.94 8.38
C THR A 84 30.90 -2.42 8.55
N ASP A 85 31.90 -2.72 9.37
CA ASP A 85 32.60 -4.00 9.37
C ASP A 85 32.27 -4.87 10.58
N TRP A 86 31.40 -4.43 11.49
CA TRP A 86 31.00 -5.20 12.68
C TRP A 86 29.48 -5.35 12.80
N ASP A 87 29.05 -6.50 13.31
CA ASP A 87 27.66 -6.87 13.61
C ASP A 87 27.51 -7.30 15.05
N THR A 88 26.30 -7.14 15.60
CA THR A 88 26.01 -7.51 16.99
C THR A 88 24.90 -8.54 17.05
N TRP A 89 25.08 -9.55 17.89
CA TRP A 89 24.16 -10.65 18.13
C TRP A 89 23.94 -10.84 19.63
N PHE A 90 22.80 -11.44 19.99
CA PHE A 90 22.44 -11.82 21.35
C PHE A 90 22.04 -13.31 21.35
N LYS A 91 22.90 -14.19 21.87
CA LYS A 91 22.71 -15.65 21.88
C LYS A 91 23.43 -16.28 23.08
N ASP A 92 22.88 -17.35 23.63
CA ASP A 92 23.55 -18.15 24.66
C ASP A 92 24.67 -18.98 24.03
N VAL A 93 25.91 -18.46 24.07
CA VAL A 93 27.10 -19.18 23.60
C VAL A 93 27.88 -19.80 24.75
N THR A 94 27.58 -19.41 25.99
CA THR A 94 28.21 -19.96 27.19
C THR A 94 27.51 -21.20 27.72
N GLY A 95 26.23 -21.39 27.37
CA GLY A 95 25.37 -22.49 27.79
C GLY A 95 24.82 -22.33 29.21
N ASP A 96 24.71 -21.09 29.70
CA ASP A 96 24.23 -20.80 31.06
C ASP A 96 22.73 -20.46 31.12
N GLY A 97 22.06 -20.48 29.97
CA GLY A 97 20.64 -20.15 29.82
C GLY A 97 20.37 -18.65 29.68
N LEU A 98 21.40 -17.81 29.59
CA LEU A 98 21.29 -16.36 29.43
C LEU A 98 21.85 -15.95 28.06
N ALA A 99 21.25 -14.93 27.44
CA ALA A 99 21.82 -14.40 26.21
C ALA A 99 23.15 -13.65 26.47
N ASP A 100 24.18 -14.00 25.70
CA ASP A 100 25.45 -13.28 25.65
C ASP A 100 25.45 -12.23 24.54
N LEU A 101 26.22 -11.15 24.73
CA LEU A 101 26.45 -10.14 23.70
C LEU A 101 27.64 -10.55 22.83
N ILE A 102 27.45 -10.59 21.52
CA ILE A 102 28.45 -11.09 20.58
C ILE A 102 28.67 -10.05 19.47
N ASP A 103 29.85 -9.45 19.43
CA ASP A 103 30.25 -8.55 18.35
C ASP A 103 31.10 -9.33 17.33
N ARG A 104 30.59 -9.50 16.11
CA ARG A 104 31.28 -10.19 15.01
C ARG A 104 31.90 -9.20 14.04
N ASN A 105 33.16 -9.43 13.69
CA ASN A 105 33.81 -8.79 12.57
C ASN A 105 33.34 -9.42 11.25
N ARG A 106 32.64 -8.66 10.40
CA ARG A 106 32.13 -9.11 9.09
C ARG A 106 33.24 -9.52 8.13
N ALA A 107 34.43 -8.93 8.23
CA ALA A 107 35.52 -9.17 7.29
C ALA A 107 36.29 -10.47 7.61
N SER A 108 36.68 -10.67 8.88
CA SER A 108 37.41 -11.88 9.31
C SER A 108 36.50 -13.02 9.74
N GLY A 109 35.28 -12.70 10.21
CA GLY A 109 34.37 -13.63 10.85
C GLY A 109 34.57 -13.74 12.36
N ASP A 110 35.67 -13.22 12.92
CA ASP A 110 35.97 -13.33 14.36
C ASP A 110 34.92 -12.66 15.24
N LEU A 111 34.75 -13.19 16.45
CA LEU A 111 33.71 -12.76 17.39
C LEU A 111 34.34 -12.33 18.70
N VAL A 112 33.77 -11.31 19.32
CA VAL A 112 34.08 -10.90 20.70
C VAL A 112 32.83 -11.17 21.53
N VAL A 113 32.95 -12.12 22.46
CA VAL A 113 31.85 -12.60 23.31
C VAL A 113 31.92 -11.93 24.68
N TYR A 114 30.83 -11.27 25.08
CA TYR A 114 30.64 -10.65 26.39
C TYR A 114 29.55 -11.43 27.12
N ALA A 115 29.95 -12.19 28.15
CA ALA A 115 29.03 -13.06 28.89
C ALA A 115 27.87 -12.27 29.54
N GLY A 116 26.66 -12.80 29.43
CA GLY A 116 25.46 -12.27 30.07
C GLY A 116 25.40 -12.54 31.58
N ASN A 117 24.57 -11.79 32.30
CA ASN A 117 24.25 -12.08 33.71
C ASN A 117 22.79 -11.83 34.08
N GLY A 118 21.92 -11.74 33.08
CA GLY A 118 20.49 -11.55 33.27
C GLY A 118 20.00 -10.11 33.13
N ILE A 119 20.88 -9.13 33.33
CA ILE A 119 20.54 -7.70 33.30
C ILE A 119 21.64 -6.80 32.69
N SER A 120 22.80 -7.38 32.40
CA SER A 120 23.98 -6.69 31.88
C SER A 120 24.97 -7.69 31.26
N PHE A 121 26.03 -7.17 30.64
CA PHE A 121 27.09 -7.97 30.04
C PHE A 121 28.42 -7.73 30.73
N ALA A 122 29.35 -8.67 30.60
CA ALA A 122 30.70 -8.54 31.11
C ALA A 122 31.41 -7.29 30.55
N SER A 123 32.20 -6.61 31.36
CA SER A 123 32.94 -5.40 30.95
C SER A 123 34.11 -5.66 30.00
N SER A 124 34.44 -6.92 29.76
CA SER A 124 35.53 -7.36 28.87
C SER A 124 35.09 -8.58 28.08
N GLY A 125 35.28 -8.55 26.77
CA GLY A 125 34.93 -9.65 25.88
C GLY A 125 36.09 -10.64 25.65
N THR A 126 35.74 -11.85 25.26
CA THR A 126 36.69 -12.91 24.87
C THR A 126 36.68 -13.09 23.35
N LEU A 127 37.85 -13.14 22.72
CA LEU A 127 37.96 -13.36 21.28
C LEU A 127 37.76 -14.83 20.92
N TRP A 128 36.82 -15.11 20.03
CA TRP A 128 36.55 -16.41 19.44
C TRP A 128 36.83 -16.34 17.95
N HIS A 129 37.58 -17.31 17.42
CA HIS A 129 37.91 -17.33 16.00
C HIS A 129 36.71 -17.78 15.17
N GLY A 130 36.36 -16.99 14.15
CA GLY A 130 35.20 -17.24 13.29
C GLY A 130 35.40 -18.28 12.20
N ASN A 131 36.46 -19.08 12.28
CA ASN A 131 36.82 -20.12 11.31
C ASN A 131 36.82 -19.68 9.83
N GLY A 132 37.10 -18.39 9.56
CA GLY A 132 37.12 -17.83 8.21
C GLY A 132 35.73 -17.59 7.59
N VAL A 133 34.65 -17.66 8.37
CA VAL A 133 33.28 -17.30 7.96
C VAL A 133 33.11 -15.77 7.95
N GLY A 134 33.96 -15.10 7.17
CA GLY A 134 33.99 -13.66 6.98
C GLY A 134 33.94 -13.28 5.50
N GLY A 135 33.75 -11.99 5.22
CA GLY A 135 33.72 -11.44 3.88
C GLY A 135 32.41 -11.67 3.11
N SER A 136 32.36 -11.12 1.90
CA SER A 136 31.16 -11.15 1.04
C SER A 136 30.88 -12.50 0.42
N ALA A 137 31.77 -13.49 0.55
CA ALA A 137 31.52 -14.86 0.09
C ALA A 137 30.64 -15.66 1.08
N TRP A 138 30.55 -15.24 2.33
CA TRP A 138 29.96 -16.02 3.41
C TRP A 138 28.77 -15.32 4.09
N ILE A 139 27.73 -16.09 4.39
CA ILE A 139 26.67 -15.71 5.33
C ILE A 139 26.95 -16.46 6.63
N ALA A 140 26.95 -15.76 7.76
CA ALA A 140 27.15 -16.37 9.07
C ALA A 140 25.86 -16.29 9.89
N LEU A 141 25.52 -17.38 10.58
CA LEU A 141 24.37 -17.54 11.47
C LEU A 141 24.84 -18.22 12.78
N MET A 142 24.04 -18.12 13.84
CA MET A 142 24.27 -18.88 15.07
C MET A 142 22.98 -19.44 15.66
N GLY A 143 23.07 -20.64 16.21
CA GLY A 143 21.99 -21.37 16.86
C GLY A 143 22.49 -22.74 17.35
N ASP A 144 21.83 -23.33 18.34
CA ASP A 144 22.16 -24.66 18.86
C ASP A 144 21.64 -25.72 17.89
N VAL A 145 22.52 -26.26 17.02
CA VAL A 145 22.09 -27.22 15.99
C VAL A 145 22.38 -28.67 16.40
N ASP A 146 23.17 -28.89 17.45
CA ASP A 146 23.57 -30.22 17.92
C ASP A 146 22.94 -30.62 19.26
N GLY A 147 22.18 -29.73 19.88
CA GLY A 147 21.34 -29.97 21.06
C GLY A 147 22.09 -29.92 22.38
N ASP A 148 23.28 -29.30 22.39
CA ASP A 148 24.13 -29.20 23.57
C ASP A 148 23.86 -27.94 24.42
N THR A 149 22.81 -27.20 24.06
CA THR A 149 22.34 -25.94 24.66
C THR A 149 23.28 -24.75 24.48
N ARG A 150 24.26 -24.83 23.57
CA ARG A 150 25.13 -23.71 23.23
C ARG A 150 24.96 -23.36 21.76
N ALA A 151 24.89 -22.07 21.46
CA ALA A 151 24.80 -21.64 20.07
C ALA A 151 26.09 -21.97 19.29
N ASP A 152 25.94 -22.69 18.18
CA ASP A 152 26.98 -23.04 17.22
C ASP A 152 27.16 -21.98 16.14
N LEU A 153 28.29 -22.02 15.43
CA LEU A 153 28.55 -21.14 14.29
C LEU A 153 28.21 -21.84 12.98
N LEU A 154 27.32 -21.27 12.17
CA LEU A 154 27.00 -21.77 10.83
C LEU A 154 27.47 -20.78 9.75
N GLY A 155 28.15 -21.30 8.73
CA GLY A 155 28.58 -20.58 7.54
C GLY A 155 27.96 -21.13 6.26
N VAL A 156 27.35 -20.26 5.45
CA VAL A 156 26.85 -20.57 4.10
C VAL A 156 27.69 -19.88 3.05
N HIS A 157 28.22 -20.64 2.09
CA HIS A 157 29.00 -20.08 0.98
C HIS A 157 28.07 -19.64 -0.16
N ARG A 158 28.06 -18.33 -0.47
CA ARG A 158 27.07 -17.74 -1.38
C ARG A 158 27.10 -18.28 -2.82
N SER A 159 28.26 -18.68 -3.34
CA SER A 159 28.36 -19.13 -4.74
C SER A 159 28.08 -20.62 -4.94
N SER A 160 28.39 -21.46 -3.95
CA SER A 160 28.15 -22.90 -4.04
C SER A 160 26.86 -23.34 -3.35
N GLY A 161 26.37 -22.56 -2.37
CA GLY A 161 25.27 -22.96 -1.50
C GLY A 161 25.65 -24.04 -0.50
N ASP A 162 26.94 -24.23 -0.24
CA ASP A 162 27.44 -25.18 0.75
C ASP A 162 27.21 -24.63 2.17
N VAL A 163 26.86 -25.51 3.10
CA VAL A 163 26.58 -25.17 4.51
C VAL A 163 27.56 -25.90 5.42
N PHE A 164 28.15 -25.15 6.35
CA PHE A 164 29.12 -25.63 7.32
C PHE A 164 28.71 -25.22 8.74
N VAL A 165 28.81 -26.12 9.70
CA VAL A 165 28.56 -25.84 11.13
C VAL A 165 29.81 -26.16 11.92
N TRP A 166 30.26 -25.23 12.76
CA TRP A 166 31.32 -25.47 13.75
C TRP A 166 30.72 -25.48 15.14
N SER A 167 30.71 -26.66 15.77
CA SER A 167 30.14 -26.83 17.11
C SER A 167 30.88 -25.99 18.16
N ASN A 168 30.12 -25.50 19.14
CA ASN A 168 30.61 -24.76 20.27
C ASN A 168 31.23 -25.70 21.32
N THR A 169 32.49 -25.45 21.70
CA THR A 169 33.22 -26.26 22.69
C THR A 169 33.16 -25.69 24.12
N GLY A 170 32.35 -24.65 24.33
CA GLY A 170 32.15 -23.92 25.59
C GLY A 170 33.06 -22.70 25.78
N ASN A 171 34.11 -22.54 24.97
CA ASN A 171 34.97 -21.34 25.00
C ASN A 171 35.55 -20.96 23.63
N SER A 172 35.22 -21.72 22.59
CA SER A 172 35.64 -21.54 21.20
C SER A 172 34.82 -22.44 20.29
N PHE A 173 34.87 -22.21 18.98
CA PHE A 173 34.31 -23.13 18.00
C PHE A 173 35.31 -24.22 17.63
N SER A 174 34.82 -25.40 17.21
CA SER A 174 35.65 -26.48 16.71
C SER A 174 36.58 -26.01 15.57
N SER A 175 37.74 -26.65 15.41
CA SER A 175 38.68 -26.33 14.33
C SER A 175 38.24 -26.84 12.95
N SER A 176 37.18 -27.65 12.90
CA SER A 176 36.64 -28.24 11.69
C SER A 176 35.13 -28.41 11.83
N PRO A 177 34.37 -28.25 10.74
CA PRO A 177 32.92 -28.25 10.84
C PRO A 177 32.38 -29.66 11.15
N THR A 178 31.41 -29.74 12.05
CA THR A 178 30.66 -30.94 12.44
C THR A 178 29.60 -31.33 11.41
N VAL A 179 29.05 -30.33 10.69
CA VAL A 179 28.20 -30.53 9.50
C VAL A 179 28.86 -29.85 8.31
N ALA A 180 29.01 -30.57 7.20
CA ALA A 180 29.45 -30.02 5.92
C ALA A 180 28.60 -30.61 4.79
N GLN A 181 27.56 -29.88 4.40
CA GLN A 181 26.60 -30.33 3.40
C GLN A 181 26.76 -29.54 2.11
N SER A 182 27.28 -30.23 1.08
CA SER A 182 27.55 -29.60 -0.20
C SER A 182 26.26 -29.32 -0.96
N ARG A 183 26.14 -28.14 -1.55
CA ARG A 183 25.08 -27.70 -2.47
C ARG A 183 23.67 -27.72 -1.89
N LEU A 184 23.51 -27.72 -0.57
CA LEU A 184 22.20 -27.69 0.08
C LEU A 184 21.34 -26.51 -0.43
N LEU A 185 21.97 -25.35 -0.59
CA LEU A 185 21.33 -24.11 -1.06
C LEU A 185 21.78 -23.73 -2.49
N HIS A 186 22.25 -24.69 -3.28
CA HIS A 186 22.77 -24.41 -4.63
C HIS A 186 21.69 -23.83 -5.55
N GLY A 187 22.05 -22.75 -6.27
CA GLY A 187 21.12 -22.03 -7.15
C GLY A 187 20.22 -21.02 -6.42
N THR A 188 20.39 -20.84 -5.11
CA THR A 188 19.69 -19.78 -4.35
C THR A 188 20.19 -18.40 -4.78
N ASP A 189 19.25 -17.51 -5.09
CA ASP A 189 19.56 -16.08 -5.22
C ASP A 189 19.58 -15.43 -3.83
N PHE A 190 20.79 -15.31 -3.27
CA PHE A 190 21.00 -14.70 -1.95
C PHE A 190 20.76 -13.19 -1.91
N THR A 191 20.49 -12.53 -3.05
CA THR A 191 20.07 -11.12 -3.05
C THR A 191 18.58 -10.96 -2.70
N LYS A 192 17.80 -12.03 -2.82
CA LYS A 192 16.35 -12.09 -2.57
C LYS A 192 15.98 -13.13 -1.53
N THR A 193 16.94 -13.59 -0.73
CA THR A 193 16.73 -14.67 0.24
C THR A 193 17.11 -14.20 1.64
N ALA A 194 16.25 -14.46 2.61
CA ALA A 194 16.60 -14.40 4.03
C ALA A 194 16.91 -15.81 4.56
N LEU A 195 17.92 -15.92 5.41
CA LEU A 195 18.27 -17.16 6.11
C LEU A 195 18.15 -16.98 7.62
N PHE A 196 17.67 -18.02 8.30
CA PHE A 196 17.55 -18.05 9.75
C PHE A 196 18.03 -19.40 10.29
N LEU A 197 18.45 -19.42 11.56
CA LEU A 197 18.67 -20.64 12.34
C LEU A 197 17.68 -20.66 13.49
N GLN A 198 16.72 -21.58 13.45
CA GLN A 198 15.63 -21.63 14.41
C GLN A 198 14.81 -22.92 14.30
N ASP A 199 14.37 -23.45 15.45
CA ASP A 199 13.48 -24.60 15.56
C ASP A 199 12.16 -24.37 14.77
N CYS A 200 12.03 -25.04 13.61
CA CYS A 200 10.86 -25.00 12.74
C CYS A 200 10.04 -26.31 12.72
N ASP A 201 10.56 -27.40 13.28
CA ASP A 201 9.85 -28.67 13.38
C ASP A 201 9.44 -29.07 14.81
N GLY A 202 9.90 -28.34 15.82
CA GLY A 202 9.56 -28.50 17.23
C GLY A 202 10.47 -29.48 17.99
N ASP A 203 11.62 -29.87 17.43
CA ASP A 203 12.53 -30.85 18.04
C ASP A 203 13.56 -30.25 19.03
N HIS A 204 13.50 -28.93 19.23
CA HIS A 204 14.39 -28.13 20.08
C HIS A 204 15.80 -27.88 19.54
N LEU A 205 16.10 -28.30 18.32
CA LEU A 205 17.31 -27.93 17.60
C LEU A 205 17.04 -26.70 16.73
N ALA A 206 18.05 -25.87 16.51
CA ALA A 206 17.97 -24.75 15.59
C ALA A 206 18.06 -25.27 14.15
N ASP A 207 16.97 -25.18 13.39
CA ASP A 207 16.93 -25.62 11.98
C ASP A 207 17.36 -24.53 11.01
N LEU A 208 17.90 -24.92 9.86
CA LEU A 208 18.18 -23.96 8.80
C LEU A 208 16.88 -23.62 8.07
N ILE A 209 16.57 -22.33 8.00
CA ILE A 209 15.39 -21.83 7.29
C ILE A 209 15.85 -20.95 6.13
N ARG A 210 15.27 -21.19 4.95
CA ARG A 210 15.41 -20.32 3.77
C ARG A 210 14.05 -19.73 3.41
N LEU A 211 14.01 -18.41 3.29
CA LEU A 211 12.83 -17.69 2.83
C LEU A 211 13.16 -16.89 1.57
N ASP A 212 12.45 -17.19 0.49
CA ASP A 212 12.48 -16.42 -0.74
C ASP A 212 11.56 -15.20 -0.59
N LEU A 213 12.15 -14.00 -0.60
CA LEU A 213 11.46 -12.73 -0.32
C LEU A 213 10.56 -12.27 -1.47
N GLU A 214 10.74 -12.82 -2.68
CA GLU A 214 9.95 -12.46 -3.86
C GLU A 214 8.73 -13.37 -4.00
N SER A 215 8.93 -14.68 -3.89
CA SER A 215 7.87 -15.68 -4.03
C SER A 215 7.15 -16.01 -2.72
N GLY A 216 7.72 -15.63 -1.57
CA GLY A 216 7.20 -16.03 -0.26
C GLY A 216 7.32 -17.54 0.01
N VAL A 217 8.23 -18.23 -0.70
CA VAL A 217 8.48 -19.65 -0.48
C VAL A 217 9.39 -19.83 0.73
N PHE A 218 8.89 -20.58 1.69
CA PHE A 218 9.56 -20.94 2.93
C PHE A 218 10.02 -22.40 2.88
N ASN A 219 11.29 -22.61 3.22
CA ASN A 219 11.94 -23.90 3.31
C ASN A 219 12.48 -24.09 4.72
N CYS A 220 12.10 -25.18 5.39
CA CYS A 220 12.65 -25.61 6.67
C CYS A 220 13.51 -26.85 6.42
N PHE A 221 14.76 -26.80 6.87
CA PHE A 221 15.75 -27.87 6.79
C PHE A 221 16.10 -28.31 8.22
N PRO A 222 15.43 -29.35 8.76
CA PRO A 222 15.62 -29.80 10.13
C PRO A 222 17.07 -30.13 10.47
N SER A 223 17.55 -29.72 11.63
CA SER A 223 18.86 -30.09 12.12
C SER A 223 18.89 -31.55 12.54
N GLN A 224 20.01 -32.21 12.26
CA GLN A 224 20.29 -33.57 12.71
C GLN A 224 21.74 -33.62 13.17
N THR A 225 22.08 -34.63 13.98
CA THR A 225 23.40 -34.80 14.62
C THR A 225 24.62 -34.66 13.69
N SER A 226 24.48 -34.79 12.37
CA SER A 226 25.59 -34.60 11.42
C SER A 226 25.21 -33.99 10.07
N MET A 227 23.97 -33.54 9.87
CA MET A 227 23.48 -33.00 8.60
C MET A 227 22.15 -32.24 8.78
N PHE A 228 21.70 -31.54 7.74
CA PHE A 228 20.32 -31.08 7.67
C PHE A 228 19.44 -32.09 6.91
N GLY A 229 18.24 -32.34 7.44
CA GLY A 229 17.25 -33.29 6.94
C GLY A 229 16.52 -32.85 5.66
N GLU A 230 15.49 -33.61 5.29
CA GLU A 230 14.68 -33.31 4.09
C GLU A 230 13.94 -31.97 4.22
N THR A 231 13.88 -31.23 3.12
CA THR A 231 13.28 -29.89 3.09
C THR A 231 11.75 -29.98 3.07
N SER A 232 11.09 -29.31 4.00
CA SER A 232 9.66 -29.02 3.86
C SER A 232 9.44 -27.67 3.18
N VAL A 233 8.44 -27.56 2.30
CA VAL A 233 8.17 -26.37 1.49
C VAL A 233 6.76 -25.85 1.73
N ARG A 234 6.64 -24.55 2.04
CA ARG A 234 5.36 -23.85 2.14
C ARG A 234 5.41 -22.55 1.34
N ALA A 235 4.39 -22.30 0.53
CA ALA A 235 4.25 -21.04 -0.21
C ALA A 235 3.20 -20.15 0.46
N PHE A 236 3.55 -18.91 0.76
CA PHE A 236 2.61 -17.94 1.31
C PHE A 236 1.94 -17.16 0.16
N GLY A 237 0.61 -17.24 0.05
CA GLY A 237 -0.14 -16.64 -1.05
C GLY A 237 -0.01 -15.11 -1.12
N ALA A 238 0.41 -14.62 -2.30
CA ALA A 238 0.32 -13.28 -2.86
C ALA A 238 0.17 -12.07 -1.91
N THR A 239 1.29 -11.38 -1.64
CA THR A 239 1.38 -9.92 -1.63
C THR A 239 2.87 -9.58 -1.82
N THR A 240 3.28 -9.23 -3.03
CA THR A 240 4.66 -9.05 -3.44
C THR A 240 5.11 -7.59 -3.25
N MET A 241 5.70 -7.25 -2.10
CA MET A 241 6.45 -5.98 -1.96
C MET A 241 7.81 -6.23 -1.29
N PRO A 242 8.77 -6.88 -1.98
CA PRO A 242 10.01 -7.39 -1.38
C PRO A 242 10.88 -6.36 -0.64
N TYR A 243 10.64 -5.06 -0.81
CA TYR A 243 11.45 -3.97 -0.23
C TYR A 243 10.77 -3.18 0.89
N GLU A 244 9.53 -3.51 1.25
CA GLU A 244 8.75 -2.76 2.23
C GLU A 244 8.27 -3.63 3.40
N HIS A 245 8.80 -4.85 3.52
CA HIS A 245 8.48 -5.74 4.63
C HIS A 245 9.68 -6.03 5.52
N GLU A 246 9.41 -6.06 6.82
CA GLU A 246 10.24 -6.71 7.82
C GLU A 246 9.63 -8.09 8.10
N ILE A 247 10.46 -9.13 8.17
CA ILE A 247 10.02 -10.49 8.43
C ILE A 247 10.75 -10.98 9.69
N GLN A 248 9.97 -11.50 10.62
CA GLN A 248 10.42 -12.06 11.88
C GLN A 248 9.87 -13.49 12.01
N LEU A 249 10.60 -14.35 12.70
CA LEU A 249 10.13 -15.67 13.08
C LEU A 249 9.93 -15.69 14.59
N ALA A 250 8.73 -16.05 15.04
CA ALA A 250 8.38 -16.02 16.45
C ALA A 250 7.37 -17.09 16.84
N LYS A 251 7.52 -17.65 18.04
CA LYS A 251 6.51 -18.55 18.63
C LYS A 251 5.35 -17.72 19.17
N ILE A 252 4.23 -17.66 18.44
CA ILE A 252 3.08 -16.82 18.81
C ILE A 252 2.06 -17.52 19.72
N SER A 253 2.21 -18.84 19.94
CA SER A 253 1.40 -19.58 20.90
C SER A 253 2.18 -20.72 21.57
N PRO A 254 1.78 -21.16 22.79
CA PRO A 254 2.44 -22.26 23.49
C PRO A 254 2.39 -23.60 22.75
N THR A 255 1.41 -23.76 21.85
CA THR A 255 1.12 -24.99 21.11
C THR A 255 1.51 -24.90 19.64
N SER A 256 1.95 -23.74 19.15
CA SER A 256 2.40 -23.58 17.78
C SER A 256 3.91 -23.78 17.71
N PRO A 257 4.43 -24.40 16.64
CA PRO A 257 5.81 -24.20 16.22
C PRO A 257 6.03 -22.73 15.83
N ILE A 258 7.21 -22.42 15.28
CA ILE A 258 7.52 -21.05 14.90
C ILE A 258 6.56 -20.50 13.84
N SER A 259 6.05 -19.29 14.07
CA SER A 259 5.21 -18.57 13.11
C SER A 259 6.03 -17.45 12.47
N MET A 260 5.76 -17.19 11.20
CA MET A 260 6.33 -16.06 10.49
C MET A 260 5.46 -14.81 10.72
N LEU A 261 6.06 -13.78 11.28
CA LEU A 261 5.49 -12.44 11.38
C LEU A 261 6.02 -11.60 10.22
N ARG A 262 5.12 -11.12 9.37
CA ARG A 262 5.46 -10.18 8.30
C ARG A 262 4.89 -8.82 8.64
N ASN A 263 5.77 -7.87 8.90
CA ASN A 263 5.44 -6.47 9.11
C ASN A 263 5.58 -5.72 7.78
N ASN A 264 4.51 -5.12 7.29
CA ASN A 264 4.55 -4.18 6.18
C ASN A 264 4.96 -2.81 6.73
N LEU A 265 6.22 -2.42 6.53
CA LEU A 265 6.81 -1.17 7.01
C LEU A 265 6.12 0.07 6.44
N ARG A 266 5.40 -0.06 5.32
CA ARG A 266 4.62 1.03 4.70
C ARG A 266 3.19 1.11 5.23
N LEU A 267 2.54 -0.04 5.47
CA LEU A 267 1.14 -0.09 5.92
C LEU A 267 1.00 -0.18 7.46
N GLY A 268 2.08 -0.50 8.17
CA GLY A 268 2.06 -0.83 9.60
C GLY A 268 1.28 -2.10 9.92
N GLU A 269 1.02 -2.94 8.91
CA GLU A 269 0.27 -4.19 9.04
C GLU A 269 1.20 -5.32 9.47
N ILE A 270 0.81 -6.07 10.51
CA ILE A 270 1.50 -7.30 10.91
C ILE A 270 0.61 -8.47 10.51
N ILE A 271 1.12 -9.32 9.62
CA ILE A 271 0.49 -10.58 9.22
C ILE A 271 1.26 -11.71 9.91
N ALA A 272 0.59 -12.44 10.79
CA ALA A 272 1.11 -13.68 11.35
C ALA A 272 0.69 -14.85 10.44
N VAL A 273 1.64 -15.66 10.00
CA VAL A 273 1.39 -16.84 9.20
C VAL A 273 2.04 -18.04 9.88
N ASP A 274 1.27 -19.10 10.10
CA ASP A 274 1.80 -20.33 10.71
C ASP A 274 2.70 -21.07 9.71
N GLY A 275 3.96 -21.26 10.10
CA GLY A 275 4.96 -22.03 9.36
C GLY A 275 5.09 -23.43 9.95
N HIS A 276 4.13 -24.32 9.70
CA HIS A 276 4.21 -25.69 10.26
C HIS A 276 4.49 -26.78 9.21
N TYR A 277 5.35 -27.73 9.60
CA TYR A 277 5.57 -29.07 9.07
C TYR A 277 5.01 -30.14 10.04
N GLU A 278 3.98 -30.89 9.64
CA GLU A 278 3.44 -32.01 10.45
C GLU A 278 4.30 -33.26 10.24
N GLY A 279 5.27 -33.48 11.12
CA GLY A 279 6.13 -34.67 11.17
C GLY A 279 6.06 -35.39 12.52
N SER A 280 4.89 -35.95 12.87
CA SER A 280 4.66 -36.93 13.96
C SER A 280 5.13 -36.60 15.40
N GLY A 281 4.16 -36.27 16.27
CA GLY A 281 4.03 -36.88 17.62
C GLY A 281 4.58 -36.11 18.84
N GLU A 282 3.68 -35.35 19.50
CA GLU A 282 3.68 -34.87 20.91
C GLU A 282 4.99 -34.40 21.57
N ILE A 283 5.13 -33.10 21.89
CA ILE A 283 5.91 -32.62 23.07
C ILE A 283 5.29 -31.35 23.72
N GLY A 284 5.34 -31.29 25.06
CA GLY A 284 4.86 -30.23 25.96
C GLY A 284 5.74 -28.96 26.07
N PRO A 285 5.51 -28.10 27.07
CA PRO A 285 5.86 -26.69 26.99
C PRO A 285 7.29 -26.41 27.44
N TYR A 286 8.19 -26.14 26.48
CA TYR A 286 9.42 -25.40 26.71
C TYR A 286 9.67 -24.43 25.53
N PHE A 287 10.20 -23.25 25.85
CA PHE A 287 10.38 -22.12 24.94
C PHE A 287 11.81 -22.16 24.38
N GLY A 288 11.95 -22.24 23.06
CA GLY A 288 13.19 -21.94 22.35
C GLY A 288 13.19 -20.47 21.95
N HIS A 289 14.29 -19.77 22.27
CA HIS A 289 14.55 -18.35 22.06
C HIS A 289 14.06 -17.80 20.71
N LEU A 290 13.56 -16.56 20.65
CA LEU A 290 13.40 -15.90 19.34
C LEU A 290 14.79 -15.70 18.72
N ALA A 291 14.86 -15.76 17.39
CA ALA A 291 16.03 -15.28 16.68
C ALA A 291 16.27 -13.82 17.09
N SER A 292 17.55 -13.43 17.21
CA SER A 292 17.91 -12.01 17.26
C SER A 292 17.23 -11.34 16.06
N SER A 293 16.14 -10.62 16.31
CA SER A 293 15.47 -9.86 15.26
C SER A 293 16.47 -8.80 14.83
N ARG A 294 16.99 -8.94 13.62
CA ARG A 294 17.82 -7.91 13.06
C ARG A 294 16.94 -6.98 12.25
N LEU A 295 16.65 -5.80 12.79
CA LEU A 295 16.12 -4.70 12.01
C LEU A 295 17.22 -4.22 11.06
N LEU A 296 17.38 -4.92 9.92
CA LEU A 296 18.29 -4.50 8.85
C LEU A 296 17.71 -3.27 8.15
N VAL A 297 17.97 -2.08 8.67
CA VAL A 297 17.75 -0.83 7.94
C VAL A 297 18.85 -0.70 6.90
N GLY A 298 18.66 -1.37 5.76
CA GLY A 298 19.58 -1.37 4.64
C GLY A 298 19.79 0.03 4.07
N SER A 299 21.05 0.38 3.87
CA SER A 299 21.52 1.72 3.48
C SER A 299 21.10 2.19 2.07
N GLY A 300 20.40 1.37 1.29
CA GLY A 300 19.92 1.69 -0.05
C GLY A 300 18.46 2.21 -0.10
N GLY A 301 17.71 2.13 1.00
CA GLY A 301 16.33 2.61 1.11
C GLY A 301 16.17 3.88 1.96
N ARG A 302 17.27 4.57 2.30
CA ARG A 302 17.36 5.65 3.31
C ARG A 302 16.49 6.90 3.06
N SER A 303 15.64 6.92 2.04
CA SER A 303 14.75 8.05 1.75
C SER A 303 13.27 7.81 2.11
N PHE A 304 12.88 6.58 2.49
CA PHE A 304 11.45 6.22 2.54
C PHE A 304 10.90 5.84 3.92
N SER A 305 11.75 5.46 4.89
CA SER A 305 11.29 4.87 6.17
C SER A 305 11.41 5.77 7.41
N GLN A 306 11.63 7.08 7.26
CA GLN A 306 11.78 7.99 8.40
C GLN A 306 10.92 9.27 8.35
N ALA A 307 9.87 9.30 7.54
CA ALA A 307 8.70 10.03 8.00
C ALA A 307 7.95 9.05 8.89
N PRO A 308 7.90 9.21 10.22
CA PRO A 308 6.74 8.67 10.91
C PRO A 308 5.52 9.09 10.08
N MET A 309 4.55 8.21 9.90
CA MET A 309 3.16 8.65 9.82
C MET A 309 2.83 9.30 11.16
N ALA A 310 3.54 10.38 11.49
CA ALA A 310 3.04 11.39 12.36
C ALA A 310 1.68 11.69 11.74
N GLN A 311 0.65 11.46 12.53
CA GLN A 311 -0.45 12.38 12.58
C GLN A 311 0.14 13.79 12.76
N LYS A 312 0.76 14.35 11.71
CA LYS A 312 0.68 15.77 11.48
C LYS A 312 -0.81 15.96 11.35
N GLN A 313 -1.41 16.49 12.41
CA GLN A 313 -2.78 17.00 12.42
C GLN A 313 -3.02 18.02 11.27
N ASP A 314 -1.99 18.35 10.49
CA ASP A 314 -2.00 19.24 9.33
C ASP A 314 -1.92 18.55 7.94
N ARG A 315 -1.90 17.20 7.83
CA ARG A 315 -1.90 16.54 6.50
C ARG A 315 -3.30 16.56 5.89
N VAL A 316 -3.68 17.68 5.29
CA VAL A 316 -4.88 17.78 4.44
C VAL A 316 -4.48 17.39 3.01
N LEU A 317 -4.57 16.11 2.69
CA LEU A 317 -4.53 15.63 1.30
C LEU A 317 -5.97 15.43 0.84
N ASN A 318 -6.36 16.14 -0.22
CA ASN A 318 -7.59 15.88 -0.94
C ASN A 318 -7.31 14.95 -2.13
N VAL A 319 -8.09 13.88 -2.26
CA VAL A 319 -8.09 13.02 -3.44
C VAL A 319 -9.25 13.43 -4.35
N LEU A 320 -8.91 13.79 -5.59
CA LEU A 320 -9.85 14.18 -6.64
C LEU A 320 -9.87 13.09 -7.71
N ALA A 321 -11.04 12.61 -8.09
CA ALA A 321 -11.20 11.68 -9.22
C ALA A 321 -11.94 12.36 -10.37
N TRP A 322 -11.49 12.18 -11.60
CA TRP A 322 -12.27 12.61 -12.76
C TRP A 322 -13.56 11.80 -12.85
N TYR A 323 -14.65 12.45 -13.21
CA TYR A 323 -15.97 11.84 -13.21
C TYR A 323 -16.75 12.30 -14.44
N ASP A 324 -17.27 11.33 -15.16
CA ASP A 324 -18.02 11.57 -16.37
C ASP A 324 -19.52 11.61 -16.08
N ILE A 325 -20.23 12.54 -16.70
CA ILE A 325 -21.67 12.70 -16.51
C ILE A 325 -22.40 12.87 -17.84
N GLU A 326 -22.03 12.06 -18.82
CA GLU A 326 -22.69 12.07 -20.12
C GLU A 326 -24.06 11.37 -20.08
N ARG A 327 -25.04 12.02 -20.69
CA ARG A 327 -26.24 11.42 -21.26
C ARG A 327 -26.23 11.88 -22.72
N SER A 328 -26.15 10.97 -23.68
CA SER A 328 -26.25 11.39 -25.08
C SER A 328 -27.48 10.77 -25.73
N PRO A 329 -28.60 11.49 -25.82
CA PRO A 329 -29.61 11.20 -26.80
C PRO A 329 -29.03 11.59 -28.16
N ASN A 330 -28.55 10.57 -28.90
CA ASN A 330 -28.36 10.60 -30.34
C ASN A 330 -27.57 11.77 -30.95
N LEU A 331 -26.30 11.94 -30.56
CA LEU A 331 -25.28 12.58 -31.41
C LEU A 331 -24.70 11.62 -32.47
N GLY A 332 -25.55 10.75 -33.04
CA GLY A 332 -25.12 9.73 -34.03
C GLY A 332 -24.53 8.44 -33.45
N ARG A 333 -24.70 8.18 -32.14
CA ARG A 333 -24.37 6.88 -31.53
C ARG A 333 -25.47 5.85 -31.82
N PRO A 334 -25.13 4.57 -32.05
CA PRO A 334 -26.01 3.63 -32.77
C PRO A 334 -27.27 3.19 -32.01
N ASN A 335 -27.37 3.38 -30.68
CA ASN A 335 -28.49 2.81 -29.91
C ASN A 335 -29.00 3.70 -28.74
N PRO A 336 -30.24 4.21 -28.81
CA PRO A 336 -30.89 4.94 -27.71
C PRO A 336 -31.21 4.08 -26.48
N GLU A 337 -31.32 2.75 -26.63
CA GLU A 337 -31.64 1.83 -25.53
C GLU A 337 -30.47 1.62 -24.57
N ASP A 338 -29.25 1.97 -24.99
CA ASP A 338 -28.02 1.83 -24.20
C ASP A 338 -27.71 3.07 -23.36
N ASN A 339 -28.68 3.96 -23.09
CA ASN A 339 -28.52 5.16 -22.26
C ASN A 339 -27.36 6.10 -22.69
N GLY A 340 -26.93 6.05 -23.96
CA GLY A 340 -25.82 6.85 -24.50
C GLY A 340 -24.44 6.16 -24.43
N TRP A 341 -24.39 4.93 -23.91
CA TRP A 341 -23.18 4.09 -23.89
C TRP A 341 -22.79 3.60 -25.28
N LEU A 342 -21.48 3.40 -25.48
CA LEU A 342 -20.92 2.81 -26.69
C LEU A 342 -21.10 1.29 -26.70
N GLU A 343 -21.03 0.67 -27.88
CA GLU A 343 -21.01 -0.79 -28.00
C GLU A 343 -19.78 -1.39 -27.31
N GLU A 344 -19.92 -2.59 -26.75
CA GLU A 344 -18.78 -3.34 -26.21
C GLU A 344 -17.79 -3.64 -27.32
N TYR A 345 -16.51 -3.51 -27.01
CA TYR A 345 -15.48 -3.97 -27.92
C TYR A 345 -15.66 -5.48 -28.21
N PRO A 346 -15.85 -5.89 -29.50
CA PRO A 346 -16.22 -7.27 -29.84
C PRO A 346 -15.04 -8.27 -29.80
N GLY A 347 -13.81 -7.81 -29.52
CA GLY A 347 -12.62 -8.67 -29.40
C GLY A 347 -12.48 -9.34 -28.04
N ILE A 348 -11.46 -10.19 -27.89
CA ILE A 348 -11.21 -10.91 -26.62
C ILE A 348 -10.86 -9.89 -25.53
N PRO A 349 -11.53 -9.94 -24.36
CA PRO A 349 -11.18 -9.13 -23.19
C PRO A 349 -9.68 -9.17 -22.88
N GLY A 350 -9.02 -8.01 -22.85
CA GLY A 350 -7.58 -7.88 -22.57
C GLY A 350 -6.65 -8.05 -23.78
N THR A 351 -7.19 -8.10 -25.01
CA THR A 351 -6.39 -8.01 -26.25
C THR A 351 -7.11 -7.16 -27.29
N MET A 352 -6.80 -5.87 -27.34
CA MET A 352 -7.23 -5.05 -28.47
C MET A 352 -6.30 -5.24 -29.67
N SER A 353 -6.86 -5.59 -30.84
CA SER A 353 -6.09 -5.63 -32.08
C SER A 353 -5.90 -4.20 -32.60
N PRO A 354 -4.66 -3.77 -32.93
CA PRO A 354 -4.39 -2.45 -33.53
C PRO A 354 -5.19 -2.15 -34.81
N SER A 355 -5.73 -3.16 -35.48
CA SER A 355 -6.52 -3.02 -36.72
C SER A 355 -8.02 -2.77 -36.51
N ALA A 356 -8.54 -2.85 -35.28
CA ALA A 356 -9.97 -2.67 -34.98
C ALA A 356 -10.37 -1.20 -34.65
N LEU A 357 -9.42 -0.26 -34.72
CA LEU A 357 -9.52 1.12 -34.22
C LEU A 357 -10.32 2.10 -35.10
N ASN A 358 -11.21 1.63 -35.97
CA ASN A 358 -12.11 2.53 -36.70
C ASN A 358 -13.40 2.78 -35.87
N GLY A 359 -13.27 3.38 -34.67
CA GLY A 359 -14.42 3.87 -33.89
C GLY A 359 -14.29 3.77 -32.36
N PRO A 360 -15.08 4.55 -31.60
CA PRO A 360 -15.10 4.50 -30.14
C PRO A 360 -15.93 3.30 -29.63
N TYR A 361 -15.37 2.53 -28.69
CA TYR A 361 -16.03 1.40 -28.01
C TYR A 361 -15.94 1.55 -26.50
N ARG A 362 -16.82 0.88 -25.75
CA ARG A 362 -16.57 0.65 -24.32
C ARG A 362 -15.68 -0.59 -24.14
N SER A 363 -14.75 -0.49 -23.21
CA SER A 363 -13.80 -1.54 -22.84
C SER A 363 -14.39 -2.64 -21.97
N ASP A 364 -15.46 -2.36 -21.24
CA ASP A 364 -16.15 -3.27 -20.33
C ASP A 364 -17.59 -2.76 -20.09
N THR A 365 -18.38 -3.52 -19.33
CA THR A 365 -19.67 -3.09 -18.80
C THR A 365 -19.54 -2.75 -17.31
N PRO A 366 -20.00 -1.58 -16.84
CA PRO A 366 -20.08 -1.30 -15.40
C PRO A 366 -20.84 -2.39 -14.65
N LEU A 367 -20.48 -2.62 -13.39
CA LEU A 367 -21.12 -3.65 -12.57
C LEU A 367 -22.62 -3.36 -12.35
N LEU A 368 -23.01 -2.08 -12.41
CA LEU A 368 -24.41 -1.64 -12.35
C LEU A 368 -25.17 -1.80 -13.68
N GLY A 369 -24.50 -2.24 -14.75
CA GLY A 369 -25.04 -2.25 -16.10
C GLY A 369 -24.92 -0.88 -16.79
N LEU A 370 -25.57 -0.75 -17.95
CA LEU A 370 -25.59 0.50 -18.71
C LEU A 370 -26.64 1.43 -18.12
N TYR A 371 -26.19 2.53 -17.51
CA TYR A 371 -27.06 3.46 -16.79
C TYR A 371 -27.13 4.85 -17.42
N ALA A 372 -28.18 5.60 -17.08
CA ALA A 372 -28.20 7.03 -17.28
C ALA A 372 -27.42 7.71 -16.15
N SER A 373 -26.48 8.60 -16.49
CA SER A 373 -25.60 9.25 -15.50
C SER A 373 -26.32 10.17 -14.51
N ASN A 374 -27.60 10.47 -14.74
CA ASN A 374 -28.48 11.23 -13.84
C ASN A 374 -29.46 10.35 -13.04
N ASP A 375 -29.36 9.02 -13.14
CA ASP A 375 -30.18 8.11 -12.33
C ASP A 375 -29.82 8.28 -10.84
N PRO A 376 -30.78 8.66 -9.97
CA PRO A 376 -30.53 8.87 -8.54
C PRO A 376 -29.96 7.65 -7.81
N GLU A 377 -30.35 6.43 -8.22
CA GLU A 377 -29.86 5.20 -7.59
C GLU A 377 -28.38 4.98 -7.92
N VAL A 378 -28.01 5.17 -9.18
CA VAL A 378 -26.63 5.05 -9.65
C VAL A 378 -25.75 6.11 -8.99
N LEU A 379 -26.21 7.37 -8.98
CA LEU A 379 -25.50 8.47 -8.33
C LEU A 379 -25.25 8.18 -6.85
N ARG A 380 -26.22 7.64 -6.13
CA ARG A 380 -26.06 7.26 -4.72
C ARG A 380 -25.07 6.11 -4.54
N GLN A 381 -25.09 5.12 -5.42
CA GLN A 381 -24.14 4.00 -5.38
C GLN A 381 -22.70 4.47 -5.68
N HIS A 382 -22.53 5.36 -6.65
CA HIS A 382 -21.23 5.97 -6.96
C HIS A 382 -20.70 6.78 -5.79
N ALA A 383 -21.55 7.57 -5.11
CA ALA A 383 -21.15 8.30 -3.91
C ALA A 383 -20.58 7.36 -2.85
N TYR A 384 -21.21 6.20 -2.65
CA TYR A 384 -20.75 5.20 -1.69
C TYR A 384 -19.39 4.60 -2.06
N TRP A 385 -19.21 4.20 -3.32
CA TRP A 385 -17.94 3.65 -3.80
C TRP A 385 -16.82 4.71 -3.77
N LEU A 386 -17.06 5.92 -4.25
CA LEU A 386 -16.06 6.99 -4.20
C LEU A 386 -15.66 7.36 -2.76
N SER A 387 -16.64 7.52 -1.87
CA SER A 387 -16.40 7.79 -0.45
C SER A 387 -15.61 6.65 0.21
N SER A 388 -16.00 5.41 -0.08
CA SER A 388 -15.33 4.22 0.45
C SER A 388 -13.92 4.00 -0.12
N ALA A 389 -13.61 4.52 -1.32
CA ALA A 389 -12.27 4.53 -1.87
C ALA A 389 -11.39 5.65 -1.27
N GLY A 390 -11.94 6.56 -0.48
CA GLY A 390 -11.23 7.70 0.10
C GLY A 390 -11.18 8.92 -0.82
N VAL A 391 -12.08 9.04 -1.79
CA VAL A 391 -12.16 10.21 -2.69
C VAL A 391 -12.86 11.37 -1.97
N ASN A 392 -12.19 12.52 -1.90
CA ASN A 392 -12.71 13.73 -1.25
C ASN A 392 -13.57 14.58 -2.18
N ALA A 393 -13.25 14.59 -3.47
CA ALA A 393 -14.03 15.29 -4.47
C ALA A 393 -13.97 14.63 -5.85
N ILE A 394 -14.94 14.94 -6.70
CA ILE A 394 -14.92 14.58 -8.11
C ILE A 394 -14.77 15.81 -9.00
N VAL A 395 -14.13 15.62 -10.14
CA VAL A 395 -14.02 16.62 -11.22
C VAL A 395 -14.96 16.21 -12.34
N VAL A 396 -16.11 16.89 -12.43
CA VAL A 396 -17.13 16.62 -13.45
C VAL A 396 -16.70 17.23 -14.79
N ASP A 397 -16.71 16.41 -15.84
CA ASP A 397 -16.28 16.81 -17.19
C ASP A 397 -17.34 17.65 -17.91
N TRP A 398 -17.11 18.96 -18.00
CA TRP A 398 -17.87 19.91 -18.84
C TRP A 398 -17.00 20.43 -19.99
N THR A 399 -15.89 19.78 -20.31
CA THR A 399 -14.84 20.36 -21.16
C THR A 399 -15.25 20.55 -22.61
N ASN A 400 -16.31 19.88 -23.05
CA ASN A 400 -16.88 20.03 -24.40
C ASN A 400 -18.19 20.84 -24.41
N CYS A 401 -18.51 21.56 -23.32
CA CYS A 401 -19.78 22.27 -23.18
C CYS A 401 -19.68 23.80 -23.35
N PRO A 402 -20.12 24.39 -24.48
CA PRO A 402 -20.33 25.84 -24.58
C PRO A 402 -21.45 26.32 -23.64
N SER A 403 -21.48 27.63 -23.31
CA SER A 403 -22.46 28.18 -22.36
C SER A 403 -23.94 28.07 -22.81
N ASN A 404 -24.87 27.99 -21.84
CA ASN A 404 -26.33 28.00 -22.05
C ASN A 404 -26.93 29.40 -22.40
N SER A 405 -26.11 30.33 -22.91
CA SER A 405 -26.58 31.70 -23.20
C SER A 405 -27.23 31.87 -24.57
N THR A 406 -27.23 30.82 -25.41
CA THR A 406 -27.92 30.77 -26.70
C THR A 406 -29.16 29.88 -26.62
N LEU A 407 -30.26 30.36 -27.22
CA LEU A 407 -31.63 29.79 -27.37
C LEU A 407 -31.83 28.29 -27.02
N PRO A 408 -33.02 27.91 -26.50
CA PRO A 408 -33.29 26.52 -26.11
C PRO A 408 -32.92 25.55 -27.22
N ALA A 409 -32.02 24.63 -26.87
CA ALA A 409 -31.42 23.72 -27.81
C ALA A 409 -32.46 22.78 -28.40
N ALA A 410 -32.44 22.63 -29.73
CA ALA A 410 -33.21 21.58 -30.38
C ALA A 410 -32.67 20.20 -29.93
N PRO A 411 -33.51 19.15 -29.90
CA PRO A 411 -33.03 17.80 -29.62
C PRO A 411 -31.85 17.41 -30.54
N ASN A 412 -30.89 16.66 -30.00
CA ASN A 412 -29.68 16.19 -30.70
C ASN A 412 -28.69 17.29 -31.16
N THR A 413 -28.69 18.48 -30.55
CA THR A 413 -27.61 19.47 -30.74
C THR A 413 -26.58 19.43 -29.61
N LEU A 414 -25.41 20.01 -29.84
CA LEU A 414 -24.37 20.13 -28.81
C LEU A 414 -24.90 20.89 -27.60
N GLU A 415 -25.64 21.97 -27.80
CA GLU A 415 -26.22 22.79 -26.73
C GLU A 415 -27.18 21.95 -25.86
N HIS A 416 -27.97 21.06 -26.47
CA HIS A 416 -28.89 20.19 -25.73
C HIS A 416 -28.12 19.19 -24.87
N PHE A 417 -27.08 18.59 -25.42
CA PHE A 417 -26.17 17.71 -24.69
C PHE A 417 -25.52 18.43 -23.50
N CYS A 418 -25.11 19.69 -23.68
CA CYS A 418 -24.53 20.50 -22.60
C CYS A 418 -25.55 20.81 -21.51
N ASP A 419 -26.80 21.10 -21.88
CA ASP A 419 -27.88 21.30 -20.91
C ASP A 419 -28.18 20.03 -20.12
N GLU A 420 -28.10 18.86 -20.74
CA GLU A 420 -28.23 17.59 -20.05
C GLU A 420 -27.07 17.31 -19.08
N ILE A 421 -25.83 17.63 -19.47
CA ILE A 421 -24.66 17.54 -18.56
C ILE A 421 -24.86 18.46 -17.34
N ARG A 422 -25.29 19.71 -17.55
CA ARG A 422 -25.60 20.65 -16.46
C ARG A 422 -26.74 20.15 -15.58
N SER A 423 -27.81 19.65 -16.19
CA SER A 423 -28.95 19.09 -15.48
C SER A 423 -28.57 17.86 -14.67
N ALA A 424 -27.75 16.96 -15.24
CA ALA A 424 -27.26 15.78 -14.54
C ALA A 424 -26.35 16.18 -13.38
N THR A 425 -25.52 17.20 -13.55
CA THR A 425 -24.68 17.75 -12.47
C THR A 425 -25.54 18.33 -11.35
N ALA A 426 -26.63 19.03 -11.67
CA ALA A 426 -27.58 19.52 -10.68
C ALA A 426 -28.28 18.36 -9.94
N THR A 427 -28.67 17.30 -10.64
CA THR A 427 -29.23 16.08 -10.02
C THR A 427 -28.22 15.41 -9.11
N LEU A 428 -26.95 15.29 -9.52
CA LEU A 428 -25.86 14.76 -8.70
C LEU A 428 -25.74 15.55 -7.39
N LEU A 429 -25.68 16.88 -7.47
CA LEU A 429 -25.61 17.75 -6.29
C LEU A 429 -26.82 17.57 -5.36
N GLN A 430 -28.02 17.41 -5.91
CA GLN A 430 -29.24 17.19 -5.13
C GLN A 430 -29.21 15.82 -4.44
N VAL A 431 -28.91 14.75 -5.17
CA VAL A 431 -28.88 13.38 -4.63
C VAL A 431 -27.81 13.26 -3.56
N TRP A 432 -26.59 13.73 -3.85
CA TRP A 432 -25.48 13.64 -2.90
C TRP A 432 -25.68 14.57 -1.71
N GLY A 433 -26.23 15.78 -1.92
CA GLY A 433 -26.55 16.70 -0.83
C GLY A 433 -27.62 16.19 0.14
N ALA A 434 -28.40 15.20 -0.27
CA ALA A 434 -29.42 14.54 0.56
C ALA A 434 -28.92 13.28 1.28
N ILE A 435 -27.68 12.83 1.05
CA ILE A 435 -27.10 11.67 1.74
C ILE A 435 -26.69 12.07 3.16
N ASP A 436 -27.25 11.40 4.16
CA ASP A 436 -26.94 11.61 5.58
C ASP A 436 -26.26 10.38 6.23
N GLU A 437 -26.27 9.23 5.56
CA GLU A 437 -25.75 7.97 6.08
C GLU A 437 -24.22 7.85 6.00
N PHE A 438 -23.61 8.59 5.07
CA PHE A 438 -22.17 8.70 4.90
C PHE A 438 -21.81 10.07 4.29
N SER A 439 -20.52 10.40 4.26
CA SER A 439 -20.05 11.65 3.65
C SER A 439 -19.73 11.44 2.16
N PRO A 440 -20.56 11.93 1.23
CA PRO A 440 -20.26 11.85 -0.19
C PRO A 440 -19.09 12.79 -0.56
N PRO A 441 -18.38 12.51 -1.66
CA PRO A 441 -17.38 13.45 -2.17
C PRO A 441 -17.99 14.81 -2.50
N ARG A 442 -17.18 15.86 -2.44
CA ARG A 442 -17.54 17.18 -2.96
C ARG A 442 -17.41 17.22 -4.48
N VAL A 443 -17.95 18.26 -5.10
CA VAL A 443 -18.03 18.37 -6.56
C VAL A 443 -17.30 19.62 -7.03
N THR A 444 -16.47 19.47 -8.07
CA THR A 444 -15.95 20.57 -8.89
C THR A 444 -16.20 20.22 -10.35
N VAL A 445 -16.04 21.20 -11.22
CA VAL A 445 -16.27 21.07 -12.67
C VAL A 445 -15.00 21.46 -13.42
N ALA A 446 -14.72 20.75 -14.49
CA ALA A 446 -13.71 21.12 -15.47
C ALA A 446 -14.39 21.60 -16.75
N SER A 447 -14.10 22.82 -17.19
CA SER A 447 -14.60 23.39 -18.44
C SER A 447 -13.45 23.73 -19.40
N ARG A 448 -13.76 24.24 -20.59
CA ARG A 448 -12.74 24.61 -21.59
C ARG A 448 -12.93 26.05 -22.05
N ILE A 449 -11.80 26.71 -22.30
CA ILE A 449 -11.76 27.97 -23.04
C ILE A 449 -11.40 27.65 -24.48
N VAL A 450 -12.29 27.95 -25.42
CA VAL A 450 -12.05 27.70 -26.85
C VAL A 450 -11.24 28.87 -27.43
N GLY A 451 -9.98 28.61 -27.76
CA GLY A 451 -9.08 29.62 -28.32
C GLY A 451 -8.90 30.83 -27.39
N THR A 452 -9.34 32.00 -27.83
CA THR A 452 -9.30 33.26 -27.07
C THR A 452 -10.70 33.80 -26.74
N ASP A 453 -11.73 32.94 -26.75
CA ASP A 453 -13.10 33.35 -26.44
C ASP A 453 -13.34 33.47 -24.93
N TYR A 454 -12.87 34.58 -24.37
CA TYR A 454 -13.03 34.89 -22.94
C TYR A 454 -14.45 35.33 -22.57
N ALA A 455 -15.25 35.73 -23.56
CA ALA A 455 -16.66 36.06 -23.34
C ALA A 455 -17.44 34.78 -23.03
N ASP A 456 -17.24 33.72 -23.84
CA ASP A 456 -17.84 32.41 -23.58
C ASP A 456 -17.34 31.80 -22.26
N ALA A 457 -16.04 31.92 -21.94
CA ALA A 457 -15.52 31.46 -20.64
C ALA A 457 -16.25 32.13 -19.45
N THR A 458 -16.59 33.41 -19.57
CA THR A 458 -17.36 34.16 -18.55
C THR A 458 -18.82 33.69 -18.48
N LEU A 459 -19.40 33.32 -19.62
CA LEU A 459 -20.75 32.77 -19.68
C LEU A 459 -20.80 31.36 -19.08
N ILE A 460 -19.81 30.51 -19.36
CA ILE A 460 -19.64 29.21 -18.70
C ILE A 460 -19.50 29.40 -17.18
N ALA A 461 -18.72 30.39 -16.72
CA ALA A 461 -18.63 30.70 -15.28
C ALA A 461 -20.00 31.08 -14.68
N ASN A 462 -20.89 31.74 -15.43
CA ASN A 462 -22.26 31.98 -14.98
C ASN A 462 -23.06 30.68 -14.84
N ASP A 463 -22.91 29.75 -15.78
CA ASP A 463 -23.58 28.44 -15.72
C ASP A 463 -23.10 27.63 -14.50
N ILE A 464 -21.78 27.61 -14.26
CA ILE A 464 -21.18 27.00 -13.07
C ILE A 464 -21.78 27.61 -11.81
N MET A 465 -21.84 28.95 -11.74
CA MET A 465 -22.39 29.65 -10.57
C MET A 465 -23.90 29.41 -10.39
N ALA A 466 -24.65 29.23 -11.49
CA ALA A 466 -26.07 28.90 -11.44
C ALA A 466 -26.27 27.52 -10.80
N VAL A 467 -25.54 26.50 -11.26
CA VAL A 467 -25.57 25.16 -10.66
C VAL A 467 -25.04 25.19 -9.21
N TYR A 468 -23.98 25.95 -8.95
CA TYR A 468 -23.43 26.14 -7.60
C TYR A 468 -24.46 26.61 -6.58
N SER A 469 -25.24 27.63 -6.96
CA SER A 469 -26.20 28.26 -6.07
C SER A 469 -27.29 27.31 -5.54
N THR A 470 -27.53 26.18 -6.21
CA THR A 470 -28.53 25.19 -5.80
C THR A 470 -28.12 24.39 -4.58
N ASN A 471 -26.83 24.08 -4.43
CA ASN A 471 -26.29 23.27 -3.34
C ASN A 471 -24.85 23.70 -2.96
N PRO A 472 -24.64 24.89 -2.38
CA PRO A 472 -23.30 25.45 -2.16
C PRO A 472 -22.38 24.59 -1.28
N SER A 473 -22.94 23.83 -0.33
CA SER A 473 -22.20 22.96 0.60
C SER A 473 -21.58 21.73 -0.05
N MET A 474 -22.05 21.34 -1.23
CA MET A 474 -21.54 20.18 -1.97
C MET A 474 -20.33 20.53 -2.83
N TRP A 475 -20.00 21.81 -3.00
CA TRP A 475 -18.90 22.22 -3.84
C TRP A 475 -17.56 22.06 -3.16
N PHE A 476 -16.59 21.59 -3.93
CA PHE A 476 -15.23 21.47 -3.47
C PHE A 476 -14.62 22.87 -3.32
N THR A 477 -14.03 23.09 -2.16
CA THR A 477 -13.22 24.26 -1.84
C THR A 477 -11.98 23.74 -1.13
N PHE A 478 -10.87 24.43 -1.29
CA PHE A 478 -9.68 24.15 -0.51
C PHE A 478 -8.90 25.42 -0.28
N ASP A 479 -8.36 25.54 0.93
CA ASP A 479 -7.51 26.66 1.28
C ASP A 479 -6.17 26.54 0.55
N ASP A 480 -5.95 27.43 -0.41
CA ASP A 480 -4.70 27.61 -1.15
C ASP A 480 -3.92 28.84 -0.66
N GLY A 481 -4.25 29.37 0.53
CA GLY A 481 -3.61 30.56 1.09
C GLY A 481 -3.90 31.85 0.33
N THR A 482 -4.77 31.83 -0.68
CA THR A 482 -5.19 33.02 -1.42
C THR A 482 -6.53 33.55 -0.89
N ALA A 483 -6.88 34.78 -1.28
CA ALA A 483 -8.20 35.35 -1.01
C ALA A 483 -9.37 34.57 -1.66
N ASN A 484 -9.06 33.61 -2.54
CA ASN A 484 -10.04 32.78 -3.22
C ASN A 484 -10.21 31.39 -2.58
N GLY A 485 -9.43 31.02 -1.55
CA GLY A 485 -9.44 29.65 -0.99
C GLY A 485 -10.81 29.17 -0.47
N SER A 486 -11.72 30.08 -0.11
CA SER A 486 -13.09 29.75 0.32
C SER A 486 -14.13 29.75 -0.80
N LYS A 487 -13.75 30.11 -2.02
CA LYS A 487 -14.64 30.16 -3.19
C LYS A 487 -14.75 28.78 -3.83
N PRO A 488 -15.87 28.47 -4.52
CA PRO A 488 -16.01 27.24 -5.27
C PRO A 488 -14.84 27.05 -6.25
N PHE A 489 -14.23 25.88 -6.19
CA PHE A 489 -13.12 25.51 -7.06
C PHE A 489 -13.62 25.11 -8.45
N ALA A 490 -12.91 25.54 -9.50
CA ALA A 490 -13.17 25.15 -10.88
C ALA A 490 -11.87 24.97 -11.66
N ILE A 491 -11.88 24.06 -12.64
CA ILE A 491 -10.76 23.81 -13.54
C ILE A 491 -11.12 24.27 -14.95
N TYR A 492 -10.18 24.93 -15.64
CA TYR A 492 -10.36 25.31 -17.04
C TYR A 492 -9.22 24.80 -17.92
N PHE A 493 -9.57 24.03 -18.96
CA PHE A 493 -8.64 23.73 -20.03
C PHE A 493 -8.28 25.00 -20.78
N SER A 494 -7.02 25.39 -20.72
CA SER A 494 -6.48 26.46 -21.56
C SER A 494 -6.17 25.88 -22.94
N ASN A 495 -6.49 26.60 -24.00
CA ASN A 495 -6.20 26.28 -25.41
C ASN A 495 -5.07 25.24 -25.62
N PHE A 496 -5.45 24.02 -26.02
CA PHE A 496 -4.54 22.87 -26.20
C PHE A 496 -3.33 23.17 -27.08
N THR A 497 -3.51 24.02 -28.10
CA THR A 497 -2.46 24.32 -29.10
C THR A 497 -1.52 25.45 -28.68
N ALA A 498 -1.87 26.24 -27.67
CA ALA A 498 -1.07 27.37 -27.20
C ALA A 498 -1.44 27.71 -25.75
N PRO A 499 -0.95 26.95 -24.75
CA PRO A 499 -1.17 27.31 -23.36
C PRO A 499 -0.51 28.65 -23.04
N TRP A 500 -1.06 29.35 -22.07
CA TRP A 500 -0.62 30.69 -21.72
C TRP A 500 0.72 30.67 -20.99
N LEU A 501 1.80 30.88 -21.74
CA LEU A 501 3.18 30.85 -21.26
C LEU A 501 3.52 31.96 -20.25
N GLY A 502 2.81 33.10 -20.32
CA GLY A 502 3.00 34.26 -19.43
C GLY A 502 2.05 34.30 -18.23
N GLY A 503 1.32 33.20 -17.97
CA GLY A 503 0.27 33.13 -16.97
C GLY A 503 -1.14 33.43 -17.51
N PRO A 504 -2.16 33.37 -16.63
CA PRO A 504 -3.54 33.30 -17.06
C PRO A 504 -4.03 34.55 -17.79
N GLN A 505 -4.72 34.36 -18.92
CA GLN A 505 -5.25 35.45 -19.74
C GLN A 505 -6.72 35.78 -19.47
N TRP A 506 -7.40 34.93 -18.70
CA TRP A 506 -8.76 35.12 -18.22
C TRP A 506 -8.86 34.62 -16.77
N THR A 507 -9.83 35.09 -16.01
CA THR A 507 -10.16 34.64 -14.65
C THR A 507 -11.56 35.13 -14.28
N ASP A 508 -12.17 34.55 -13.24
CA ASP A 508 -13.44 34.99 -12.67
C ASP A 508 -13.30 35.16 -11.15
N ASN A 509 -13.70 36.32 -10.63
CA ASN A 509 -13.51 36.64 -9.21
C ASN A 509 -14.46 35.89 -8.26
N ARG A 510 -15.46 35.16 -8.78
CA ARG A 510 -16.40 34.35 -7.99
C ARG A 510 -15.86 32.95 -7.70
N LEU A 511 -14.86 32.49 -8.46
CA LEU A 511 -14.33 31.13 -8.42
C LEU A 511 -12.89 31.11 -7.88
N ASN A 512 -12.47 29.96 -7.35
CA ASN A 512 -11.05 29.61 -7.24
C ASN A 512 -10.64 28.77 -8.46
N ILE A 513 -9.82 29.32 -9.35
CA ILE A 513 -9.56 28.71 -10.66
C ILE A 513 -8.14 28.14 -10.72
N ARG A 514 -8.02 26.95 -11.30
CA ARG A 514 -6.77 26.45 -11.88
C ARG A 514 -6.96 26.13 -13.35
N TYR A 515 -5.90 26.30 -14.11
CA TYR A 515 -5.89 25.97 -15.52
C TYR A 515 -5.32 24.58 -15.69
N THR A 516 -5.70 23.88 -16.75
CA THR A 516 -5.12 22.57 -17.05
C THR A 516 -4.93 22.41 -18.54
N ASN A 517 -4.07 21.47 -18.92
CA ASN A 517 -3.84 21.06 -20.28
C ASN A 517 -3.10 19.71 -20.25
N GLY A 518 -2.97 19.06 -21.41
CA GLY A 518 -2.12 17.89 -21.59
C GLY A 518 -0.80 18.25 -22.28
N TYR A 519 0.19 17.36 -22.15
CA TYR A 519 1.43 17.40 -22.94
C TYR A 519 2.25 18.69 -22.73
N LEU A 520 2.29 19.23 -21.51
CA LEU A 520 2.95 20.50 -21.19
C LEU A 520 4.46 20.48 -21.46
N GLU A 521 5.08 19.29 -21.48
CA GLU A 521 6.48 19.14 -21.92
C GLU A 521 6.68 19.57 -23.37
N SER A 522 5.76 19.21 -24.27
CA SER A 522 5.88 19.48 -25.71
C SER A 522 5.86 20.97 -26.05
N VAL A 523 5.26 21.77 -25.17
CA VAL A 523 5.11 23.22 -25.27
C VAL A 523 6.06 23.95 -24.31
N ASN A 524 7.03 23.24 -23.72
CA ASN A 524 8.09 23.79 -22.89
C ASN A 524 7.57 24.52 -21.62
N LEU A 525 6.50 24.02 -21.00
CA LEU A 525 5.90 24.60 -19.79
C LEU A 525 6.26 23.83 -18.50
N ILE A 526 7.08 22.78 -18.59
CA ILE A 526 7.59 22.04 -17.43
C ILE A 526 9.11 22.19 -17.29
N GLU A 527 9.59 22.05 -16.06
CA GLU A 527 11.01 22.01 -15.72
C GLU A 527 11.28 20.93 -14.65
N ALA A 528 12.55 20.63 -14.43
CA ALA A 528 12.95 19.65 -13.41
C ALA A 528 12.57 20.12 -12.00
N ASP A 529 12.08 19.19 -11.18
CA ASP A 529 11.74 19.37 -9.77
C ASP A 529 12.53 18.41 -8.87
N GLY A 530 13.84 18.34 -9.12
CA GLY A 530 14.73 17.30 -8.58
C GLY A 530 15.03 16.22 -9.61
N PRO A 531 15.65 15.09 -9.19
CA PRO A 531 16.11 14.06 -10.12
C PRO A 531 14.95 13.26 -10.76
N ASP A 532 13.85 13.04 -10.03
CA ASP A 532 12.76 12.13 -10.43
C ASP A 532 11.39 12.80 -10.56
N ALA A 533 11.34 14.13 -10.64
CA ALA A 533 10.10 14.88 -10.71
C ALA A 533 10.20 16.05 -11.68
N VAL A 534 9.05 16.47 -12.18
CA VAL A 534 8.87 17.66 -13.00
C VAL A 534 7.80 18.55 -12.37
N LYS A 535 7.94 19.85 -12.60
CA LYS A 535 6.97 20.85 -12.18
C LYS A 535 6.64 21.81 -13.30
N ILE A 536 5.53 22.52 -13.14
CA ILE A 536 5.18 23.65 -14.02
C ILE A 536 6.16 24.81 -13.77
N LYS A 537 6.65 25.41 -14.86
CA LYS A 537 7.56 26.56 -14.83
C LYS A 537 6.93 27.76 -14.12
N ASP A 538 7.76 28.52 -13.43
CA ASP A 538 7.40 29.75 -12.71
C ASP A 538 6.26 29.57 -11.69
N ASN A 539 5.89 28.33 -11.36
CA ASN A 539 4.71 27.98 -10.56
C ASN A 539 3.43 28.65 -11.09
N LEU A 540 3.29 28.70 -12.42
CA LEU A 540 2.06 29.14 -13.08
C LEU A 540 0.87 28.30 -12.58
N PRO A 541 -0.36 28.85 -12.55
CA PRO A 541 -1.54 28.21 -11.95
C PRO A 541 -2.13 27.09 -12.81
N TYR A 542 -1.26 26.28 -13.42
CA TYR A 542 -1.63 25.05 -14.11
C TYR A 542 -1.69 23.88 -13.14
N TRP A 543 -2.57 22.94 -13.40
CA TRP A 543 -2.58 21.60 -12.85
C TRP A 543 -2.35 20.62 -14.00
N PHE A 544 -1.66 19.53 -13.69
CA PHE A 544 -1.45 18.44 -14.64
C PHE A 544 -2.74 17.65 -14.86
N PHE A 545 -3.07 17.36 -16.12
CA PHE A 545 -4.14 16.45 -16.52
C PHE A 545 -3.58 15.16 -17.14
N VAL A 546 -2.76 15.28 -18.18
CA VAL A 546 -2.06 14.15 -18.81
C VAL A 546 -0.66 14.58 -19.22
N GLU A 547 0.33 13.70 -19.02
CA GLU A 547 1.68 13.92 -19.54
C GLU A 547 2.28 12.68 -20.19
N HIS A 548 3.16 12.96 -21.15
CA HIS A 548 4.01 11.94 -21.77
C HIS A 548 5.38 11.92 -21.09
N HIS A 549 6.08 10.80 -21.18
CA HIS A 549 7.47 10.68 -20.74
C HIS A 549 8.44 10.90 -21.91
N PRO A 550 9.64 11.47 -21.71
CA PRO A 550 10.63 11.68 -22.76
C PRO A 550 11.10 10.38 -23.40
N SER A 551 11.72 10.54 -24.56
CA SER A 551 12.22 9.54 -25.54
C SER A 551 13.11 8.40 -25.01
N GLN A 552 13.41 8.34 -23.70
CA GLN A 552 14.16 7.27 -23.05
C GLN A 552 13.23 6.55 -22.06
N PHE A 553 12.53 5.54 -22.55
CA PHE A 553 11.67 4.69 -21.75
C PHE A 553 12.50 3.79 -20.83
N ILE A 554 12.25 3.88 -19.53
CA ILE A 554 12.70 2.89 -18.54
C ILE A 554 11.42 2.25 -17.97
N PRO A 555 11.15 0.96 -18.24
CA PRO A 555 9.98 0.27 -17.70
C PRO A 555 9.85 0.44 -16.19
N GLY A 556 8.70 0.93 -15.72
CA GLY A 556 8.39 1.05 -14.29
C GLY A 556 8.98 2.28 -13.60
N TYR A 557 9.64 3.18 -14.32
CA TYR A 557 10.07 4.48 -13.80
C TYR A 557 9.30 5.62 -14.46
N TYR A 558 8.62 6.44 -13.66
CA TYR A 558 7.86 7.60 -14.12
C TYR A 558 8.26 8.84 -13.33
N ARG A 559 8.59 9.93 -14.04
CA ARG A 559 8.73 11.25 -13.40
C ARG A 559 7.40 11.65 -12.77
N VAL A 560 7.44 12.09 -11.52
CA VAL A 560 6.26 12.63 -10.85
C VAL A 560 5.98 14.03 -11.38
N ALA A 561 4.74 14.28 -11.80
CA ALA A 561 4.30 15.62 -12.20
C ALA A 561 3.67 16.36 -11.00
N ARG A 562 4.11 17.61 -10.77
CA ARG A 562 3.71 18.42 -9.61
C ARG A 562 3.45 19.88 -9.94
N SER A 563 2.29 20.39 -9.56
CA SER A 563 2.06 21.83 -9.45
C SER A 563 2.48 22.33 -8.07
N ARG A 564 3.07 23.52 -8.03
CA ARG A 564 3.54 24.18 -6.80
C ARG A 564 2.75 25.46 -6.59
N MET A 565 2.47 25.78 -5.34
CA MET A 565 1.75 27.00 -5.02
C MET A 565 2.57 28.24 -5.40
N ALA A 566 1.99 29.16 -6.17
CA ALA A 566 2.70 30.36 -6.61
C ALA A 566 3.24 31.21 -5.44
N ALA A 567 2.42 31.40 -4.39
CA ALA A 567 2.78 32.19 -3.21
C ALA A 567 3.74 31.48 -2.26
N THR A 568 3.82 30.14 -2.30
CA THR A 568 4.67 29.36 -1.40
C THR A 568 5.21 28.12 -2.13
N PRO A 569 6.19 28.28 -3.03
CA PRO A 569 6.61 27.21 -3.95
C PRO A 569 7.16 25.96 -3.26
N SER A 570 7.52 26.02 -1.98
CA SER A 570 7.90 24.84 -1.20
C SER A 570 6.75 23.84 -1.01
N ILE A 571 5.50 24.26 -1.17
CA ILE A 571 4.31 23.41 -1.05
C ILE A 571 3.93 22.85 -2.42
N VAL A 572 3.78 21.53 -2.49
CA VAL A 572 3.20 20.84 -3.64
C VAL A 572 1.68 21.03 -3.56
N GLU A 573 1.13 21.78 -4.51
CA GLU A 573 -0.31 22.06 -4.54
C GLU A 573 -1.08 20.87 -5.11
N GLN A 574 -0.64 20.39 -6.28
CA GLN A 574 -1.26 19.29 -6.99
C GLN A 574 -0.21 18.29 -7.44
N SER A 575 -0.55 17.02 -7.39
CA SER A 575 0.13 15.96 -8.10
C SER A 575 -0.89 15.01 -8.71
N ILE A 576 -0.43 14.14 -9.60
CA ILE A 576 -1.28 13.21 -10.34
C ILE A 576 -0.80 11.79 -10.14
N ALA A 577 -1.73 10.85 -10.00
CA ALA A 577 -1.46 9.43 -10.05
C ALA A 577 -2.36 8.77 -11.09
N TRP A 578 -1.77 7.83 -11.82
CA TRP A 578 -2.39 7.21 -12.97
C TRP A 578 -2.64 5.74 -12.71
N THR A 579 -3.86 5.31 -12.96
CA THR A 579 -4.27 3.89 -13.07
C THR A 579 -3.62 3.23 -14.28
N SER A 580 -3.46 3.97 -15.38
CA SER A 580 -2.68 3.60 -16.57
C SER A 580 -1.98 4.81 -17.19
N LEU A 581 -0.83 4.59 -17.86
CA LEU A 581 0.00 5.68 -18.39
C LEU A 581 0.38 5.48 -19.86
N PHE A 582 0.32 6.56 -20.65
CA PHE A 582 0.87 6.61 -22.00
C PHE A 582 2.41 6.58 -21.98
N LEU A 583 3.04 5.61 -22.64
CA LEU A 583 4.51 5.51 -22.60
C LEU A 583 5.20 6.32 -23.70
N SER A 584 4.61 6.42 -24.90
CA SER A 584 5.18 7.21 -25.99
C SER A 584 4.18 7.45 -27.13
N PHE A 585 4.46 8.44 -28.00
CA PHE A 585 3.73 8.69 -29.25
C PHE A 585 3.74 7.52 -30.25
N ASN A 586 4.38 6.39 -29.93
CA ASN A 586 4.11 5.12 -30.59
C ASN A 586 2.95 4.42 -29.84
N PRO A 587 1.73 4.40 -30.41
CA PRO A 587 0.54 3.93 -29.72
C PRO A 587 0.55 2.41 -29.40
N THR A 588 1.62 1.68 -29.75
CA THR A 588 1.81 0.26 -29.39
C THR A 588 2.38 0.05 -27.98
N THR A 589 2.82 1.10 -27.29
CA THR A 589 3.47 0.99 -25.97
C THR A 589 2.76 1.89 -24.95
N TRP A 590 2.11 1.28 -23.97
CA TRP A 590 1.48 2.00 -22.85
C TRP A 590 1.48 1.08 -21.60
N ASP A 591 1.29 1.64 -20.41
CA ASP A 591 1.45 0.95 -19.13
C ASP A 591 0.11 0.70 -18.44
N ALA A 592 -0.36 -0.54 -18.55
CA ALA A 592 -1.63 -1.04 -18.07
C ALA A 592 -1.74 -1.16 -16.56
N GLN A 593 -2.93 -0.96 -16.01
CA GLN A 593 -3.16 -1.11 -14.57
C GLN A 593 -2.73 -2.50 -14.03
N ASN A 594 -2.86 -3.55 -14.84
CA ASN A 594 -2.39 -4.90 -14.51
C ASN A 594 -0.93 -5.18 -14.87
N ASN A 595 -0.20 -4.22 -15.43
CA ASN A 595 1.21 -4.38 -15.74
C ASN A 595 2.03 -4.19 -14.46
N TYR A 596 2.19 -5.30 -13.74
CA TYR A 596 2.98 -5.34 -12.52
C TYR A 596 4.46 -5.33 -12.84
N ILE A 597 5.17 -4.31 -12.36
CA ILE A 597 6.62 -4.20 -12.48
C ILE A 597 7.18 -4.19 -11.07
N ASN A 598 8.04 -5.17 -10.76
CA ASN A 598 8.59 -5.40 -9.42
C ASN A 598 7.51 -5.50 -8.32
N GLY A 599 6.39 -6.14 -8.64
CA GLY A 599 5.27 -6.35 -7.70
C GLY A 599 4.35 -5.14 -7.49
N MET A 600 4.63 -3.99 -8.11
CA MET A 600 3.77 -2.81 -8.04
C MET A 600 2.91 -2.66 -9.28
N SER A 601 1.66 -2.19 -9.18
CA SER A 601 0.82 -1.72 -10.30
C SER A 601 1.16 -0.27 -10.71
N PRO A 602 0.71 0.25 -11.87
CA PRO A 602 1.01 1.64 -12.26
C PRO A 602 0.50 2.67 -11.26
N ILE A 603 -0.68 2.46 -10.68
CA ILE A 603 -1.20 3.36 -9.65
C ILE A 603 -0.28 3.36 -8.41
N GLN A 604 0.27 2.21 -8.03
CA GLN A 604 1.26 2.15 -6.94
C GLN A 604 2.55 2.87 -7.32
N ARG A 605 3.05 2.67 -8.54
CA ARG A 605 4.28 3.30 -9.03
C ARG A 605 4.15 4.83 -9.16
N THR A 606 2.99 5.32 -9.57
CA THR A 606 2.75 6.77 -9.78
C THR A 606 2.35 7.48 -8.49
N ALA A 607 1.71 6.78 -7.54
CA ALA A 607 1.33 7.34 -6.25
C ALA A 607 2.40 7.19 -5.15
N VAL A 608 3.42 6.33 -5.29
CA VAL A 608 4.41 6.05 -4.22
C VAL A 608 5.08 7.32 -3.70
N ARG A 609 5.38 8.27 -4.57
CA ARG A 609 6.06 9.51 -4.21
C ARG A 609 5.18 10.49 -3.42
N GLN A 610 3.86 10.25 -3.33
CA GLN A 610 2.97 11.01 -2.44
C GLN A 610 3.23 10.73 -0.96
N PHE A 611 3.82 9.57 -0.65
CA PHE A 611 4.20 9.23 0.72
C PHE A 611 5.44 10.01 1.18
N GLU A 612 6.36 10.33 0.28
CA GLU A 612 7.56 11.11 0.57
C GLU A 612 7.33 12.62 0.54
N GLN A 613 6.63 13.11 -0.49
CA GLN A 613 6.38 14.52 -0.71
C GLN A 613 4.88 14.72 -0.99
N PRO A 614 4.08 14.87 0.07
CA PRO A 614 2.63 14.96 -0.08
C PRO A 614 2.22 16.24 -0.82
N ALA A 615 1.37 16.08 -1.84
CA ALA A 615 0.60 17.19 -2.38
C ALA A 615 -0.54 17.59 -1.42
N ARG A 616 -1.09 18.79 -1.59
CA ARG A 616 -2.40 19.15 -1.00
C ARG A 616 -3.55 18.47 -1.74
N ASN A 617 -3.42 18.30 -3.05
CA ASN A 617 -4.42 17.69 -3.91
C ASN A 617 -3.77 16.60 -4.77
N LEU A 618 -4.27 15.37 -4.70
CA LEU A 618 -3.92 14.29 -5.61
C LEU A 618 -5.07 14.09 -6.59
N VAL A 619 -4.79 14.28 -7.88
CA VAL A 619 -5.75 13.99 -8.95
C VAL A 619 -5.49 12.57 -9.46
N LEU A 620 -6.54 11.77 -9.55
CA LEU A 620 -6.50 10.40 -10.06
C LEU A 620 -7.05 10.31 -11.48
N GLY A 621 -6.90 9.14 -12.11
CA GLY A 621 -7.65 8.78 -13.32
C GLY A 621 -9.17 8.88 -13.14
N ARG A 622 -9.92 8.55 -14.20
CA ARG A 622 -11.38 8.65 -14.18
C ARG A 622 -11.98 7.60 -13.23
N PHE A 623 -13.10 7.90 -12.59
CA PHE A 623 -13.84 6.91 -11.82
C PHE A 623 -14.65 6.03 -12.75
N ASN A 624 -15.62 6.63 -13.45
CA ASN A 624 -16.38 6.04 -14.54
C ASN A 624 -15.85 6.55 -15.89
N TYR A 625 -16.38 6.03 -17.01
CA TYR A 625 -15.95 6.26 -18.42
C TYR A 625 -15.07 5.12 -19.00
N PRO A 626 -15.63 3.91 -19.19
CA PRO A 626 -14.98 2.77 -19.85
C PRO A 626 -14.71 2.95 -21.35
N THR A 627 -14.78 4.16 -21.89
CA THR A 627 -14.48 4.42 -23.29
C THR A 627 -13.03 4.03 -23.62
N ALA A 628 -12.79 3.42 -24.79
CA ALA A 628 -11.48 2.89 -25.17
C ALA A 628 -10.90 3.64 -26.38
N TRP A 629 -9.97 4.56 -26.13
CA TRP A 629 -9.29 5.42 -27.11
C TRP A 629 -7.78 5.20 -27.05
N ARG A 630 -7.23 4.57 -28.10
CA ARG A 630 -5.83 4.16 -28.08
C ARG A 630 -4.83 5.31 -27.96
N ASP A 631 -5.15 6.43 -28.60
CA ASP A 631 -4.26 7.61 -28.63
C ASP A 631 -4.53 8.55 -27.44
N GLU A 632 -5.50 8.20 -26.58
CA GLU A 632 -5.94 9.00 -25.43
C GLU A 632 -6.15 8.10 -24.20
N PRO A 633 -5.08 7.49 -23.64
CA PRO A 633 -5.23 6.57 -22.51
C PRO A 633 -5.79 7.22 -21.24
N GLN A 634 -5.71 8.55 -21.11
CA GLN A 634 -6.42 9.31 -20.08
C GLN A 634 -7.95 9.23 -20.22
N GLU A 635 -8.45 8.88 -21.41
CA GLU A 635 -9.85 8.68 -21.75
C GLU A 635 -10.22 7.18 -21.88
N GLY A 636 -9.20 6.29 -21.91
CA GLY A 636 -9.26 4.87 -21.54
C GLY A 636 -8.73 3.90 -22.60
N ILE A 637 -8.32 2.67 -22.25
CA ILE A 637 -8.27 1.51 -23.18
C ILE A 637 -8.32 0.17 -22.43
N SER A 638 -9.30 -0.70 -22.74
CA SER A 638 -9.29 -2.18 -22.58
C SER A 638 -9.34 -2.78 -21.15
N THR A 639 -9.95 -3.96 -20.96
CA THR A 639 -10.04 -4.66 -19.66
C THR A 639 -8.69 -5.12 -19.14
N TRP A 640 -8.45 -4.87 -17.84
CA TRP A 640 -7.13 -4.88 -17.16
C TRP A 640 -6.13 -3.82 -17.61
N GLU A 641 -6.54 -3.07 -18.62
CA GLU A 641 -5.74 -2.10 -19.34
C GLU A 641 -6.27 -0.65 -19.15
N SER A 642 -7.37 -0.51 -18.44
CA SER A 642 -8.17 0.72 -18.40
C SER A 642 -7.61 1.81 -17.48
N SER A 643 -8.06 3.05 -17.70
CA SER A 643 -7.78 4.22 -16.86
C SER A 643 -8.87 4.53 -15.83
N TYR A 644 -9.99 3.79 -15.85
CA TYR A 644 -11.07 3.96 -14.88
C TYR A 644 -11.01 2.95 -13.73
N PHE A 645 -11.66 3.23 -12.59
CA PHE A 645 -11.68 2.34 -11.42
C PHE A 645 -13.06 2.05 -10.82
N GLU A 646 -14.12 2.43 -11.51
CA GLU A 646 -15.47 1.91 -11.30
C GLU A 646 -15.49 0.38 -11.39
N PRO A 647 -16.16 -0.33 -10.47
CA PRO A 647 -16.34 -1.77 -10.55
C PRO A 647 -17.04 -2.19 -11.85
N SER A 648 -16.58 -3.29 -12.46
CA SER A 648 -17.09 -3.77 -13.76
C SER A 648 -17.55 -5.22 -13.71
N GLN A 649 -18.32 -5.67 -14.71
CA GLN A 649 -18.77 -7.06 -14.81
C GLN A 649 -17.62 -8.05 -15.00
N TYR A 650 -16.56 -7.64 -15.72
CA TYR A 650 -15.42 -8.51 -15.98
C TYR A 650 -14.40 -8.50 -14.83
N SER A 651 -14.04 -7.32 -14.30
CA SER A 651 -13.00 -7.19 -13.27
C SER A 651 -13.52 -7.23 -11.83
N GLY A 652 -14.83 -7.12 -11.65
CA GLY A 652 -15.44 -7.00 -10.32
C GLY A 652 -14.88 -5.78 -9.58
N PHE A 653 -14.32 -6.01 -8.40
CA PHE A 653 -13.74 -4.98 -7.54
C PHE A 653 -12.20 -4.97 -7.51
N SER A 654 -11.50 -5.75 -8.35
CA SER A 654 -10.04 -5.90 -8.26
C SER A 654 -9.30 -4.55 -8.38
N VAL A 655 -9.58 -3.84 -9.47
CA VAL A 655 -9.10 -2.50 -9.81
C VAL A 655 -9.45 -1.49 -8.72
N TYR A 656 -10.72 -1.49 -8.31
CA TYR A 656 -11.23 -0.63 -7.25
C TYR A 656 -10.49 -0.84 -5.92
N TYR A 657 -10.20 -2.09 -5.57
CA TYR A 657 -9.43 -2.43 -4.37
C TYR A 657 -7.98 -1.99 -4.46
N ASP A 658 -7.33 -2.11 -5.61
CA ASP A 658 -5.95 -1.62 -5.79
C ASP A 658 -5.85 -0.11 -5.54
N VAL A 659 -6.80 0.66 -6.06
CA VAL A 659 -6.89 2.11 -5.80
C VAL A 659 -7.15 2.38 -4.31
N THR A 660 -8.13 1.69 -3.72
CA THR A 660 -8.52 1.88 -2.31
C THR A 660 -7.35 1.62 -1.34
N ARG A 661 -6.56 0.56 -1.58
CA ARG A 661 -5.40 0.21 -0.73
C ARG A 661 -4.32 1.29 -0.70
N ILE A 662 -4.26 2.13 -1.73
CA ILE A 662 -3.30 3.24 -1.82
C ILE A 662 -3.92 4.51 -1.20
N MET A 663 -5.18 4.78 -1.50
CA MET A 663 -5.84 6.03 -1.11
C MET A 663 -6.09 6.13 0.39
N TRP A 664 -6.47 5.04 1.06
CA TRP A 664 -6.73 5.06 2.49
C TRP A 664 -5.51 5.53 3.29
N PRO A 665 -4.32 4.90 3.15
CA PRO A 665 -3.11 5.40 3.81
C PRO A 665 -2.77 6.86 3.46
N LEU A 666 -2.95 7.27 2.20
CA LEU A 666 -2.63 8.63 1.75
C LEU A 666 -3.51 9.70 2.40
N THR A 667 -4.80 9.40 2.56
CA THR A 667 -5.79 10.27 3.19
C THR A 667 -5.85 10.11 4.71
N GLY A 668 -4.90 9.40 5.31
CA GLY A 668 -4.81 9.20 6.76
C GLY A 668 -5.81 8.19 7.33
N HIS A 669 -6.54 7.46 6.47
CA HIS A 669 -7.39 6.35 6.88
C HIS A 669 -6.52 5.13 7.21
N ARG A 670 -6.85 4.42 8.28
CA ARG A 670 -6.12 3.21 8.68
C ARG A 670 -6.66 2.00 7.92
N PRO A 671 -5.80 1.22 7.22
CA PRO A 671 -6.17 -0.06 6.61
C PRO A 671 -6.84 -0.99 7.63
N ARG A 672 -8.11 -1.32 7.41
CA ARG A 672 -8.89 -2.19 8.30
C ARG A 672 -9.95 -2.96 7.54
N LYS A 673 -10.05 -4.25 7.84
CA LYS A 673 -11.16 -5.10 7.39
C LYS A 673 -12.51 -4.62 7.96
N PRO A 674 -13.64 -4.98 7.33
CA PRO A 674 -14.94 -4.56 7.83
C PRO A 674 -15.21 -5.09 9.25
N GLY A 675 -16.01 -4.31 9.98
CA GLY A 675 -16.55 -4.76 11.26
C GLY A 675 -17.41 -6.00 11.09
N GLN A 676 -17.66 -6.71 12.20
CA GLN A 676 -18.62 -7.79 12.23
C GLN A 676 -20.00 -7.29 11.77
N PRO A 677 -20.61 -7.87 10.73
CA PRO A 677 -21.93 -7.46 10.26
C PRO A 677 -23.00 -7.85 11.29
N ARG A 678 -23.90 -6.91 11.57
CA ARG A 678 -25.04 -7.09 12.48
C ARG A 678 -26.33 -7.07 11.69
N ILE A 679 -27.12 -8.13 11.80
CA ILE A 679 -28.44 -8.19 11.17
C ILE A 679 -29.35 -7.18 11.87
N THR A 680 -30.01 -6.33 11.09
CA THR A 680 -30.93 -5.29 11.60
C THR A 680 -32.38 -5.59 11.23
N TYR A 681 -32.59 -6.40 10.21
CA TYR A 681 -33.90 -6.85 9.76
C TYR A 681 -33.75 -8.23 9.09
N LEU A 682 -34.72 -9.11 9.32
CA LEU A 682 -34.88 -10.37 8.62
C LEU A 682 -36.36 -10.75 8.59
N ASP A 683 -36.91 -11.06 7.42
CA ASP A 683 -38.29 -11.52 7.26
C ASP A 683 -38.42 -12.98 6.84
N ARG A 684 -39.66 -13.47 6.88
CA ARG A 684 -40.01 -14.87 6.53
C ARG A 684 -39.82 -15.20 5.05
N ASN A 685 -39.65 -14.19 4.19
CA ASN A 685 -39.42 -14.35 2.76
C ASN A 685 -37.91 -14.32 2.41
N GLY A 686 -37.04 -14.25 3.43
CA GLY A 686 -35.60 -14.22 3.26
C GLY A 686 -35.03 -12.86 2.88
N TYR A 687 -35.79 -11.77 3.09
CA TYR A 687 -35.24 -10.43 2.99
C TYR A 687 -34.55 -10.02 4.28
N PHE A 688 -33.36 -9.45 4.18
CA PHE A 688 -32.59 -9.02 5.34
C PHE A 688 -31.84 -7.71 5.09
N SER A 689 -31.50 -7.03 6.17
CA SER A 689 -30.63 -5.86 6.18
C SER A 689 -29.54 -6.06 7.22
N PHE A 690 -28.36 -5.52 6.97
CA PHE A 690 -27.26 -5.57 7.92
C PHE A 690 -26.55 -4.22 8.02
N GLN A 691 -25.92 -3.99 9.16
CA GLN A 691 -24.99 -2.89 9.36
C GLN A 691 -23.59 -3.47 9.53
N SER A 692 -22.61 -2.84 8.90
CA SER A 692 -21.19 -3.19 9.05
C SER A 692 -20.34 -1.92 8.96
N ALA A 693 -19.23 -1.93 9.69
CA ALA A 693 -18.33 -0.80 9.79
C ALA A 693 -17.17 -0.91 8.79
N ASN A 694 -16.42 0.18 8.60
CA ASN A 694 -15.26 0.28 7.71
C ASN A 694 -15.60 -0.02 6.24
N SER A 695 -16.70 0.57 5.75
CA SER A 695 -17.06 0.63 4.33
C SER A 695 -16.98 -0.72 3.60
N PRO A 696 -17.82 -1.70 4.00
CA PRO A 696 -17.90 -2.97 3.28
C PRO A 696 -18.39 -2.73 1.84
N ILE A 697 -17.85 -3.46 0.88
CA ILE A 697 -18.17 -3.29 -0.55
C ILE A 697 -18.96 -4.48 -1.08
N GLU A 698 -18.69 -5.66 -0.53
CA GLU A 698 -19.36 -6.90 -0.89
C GLU A 698 -19.81 -7.64 0.37
N TYR A 699 -20.87 -8.43 0.22
CA TYR A 699 -21.38 -9.33 1.25
C TYR A 699 -21.50 -10.76 0.71
N CYS A 700 -21.52 -11.74 1.59
CA CYS A 700 -21.68 -13.13 1.24
C CYS A 700 -22.42 -13.87 2.36
N ILE A 701 -23.26 -14.84 2.00
CA ILE A 701 -24.03 -15.64 2.95
C ILE A 701 -23.49 -17.07 2.90
N ALA A 702 -22.93 -17.52 4.02
CA ALA A 702 -22.34 -18.83 4.17
C ALA A 702 -23.27 -19.77 4.96
N PRO A 703 -23.22 -21.08 4.70
CA PRO A 703 -23.97 -22.05 5.50
C PRO A 703 -23.46 -22.11 6.95
N PRO A 704 -24.28 -22.66 7.87
CA PRO A 704 -23.90 -22.80 9.27
C PRO A 704 -22.55 -23.48 9.47
N GLY A 705 -21.67 -22.89 10.28
CA GLY A 705 -20.35 -23.45 10.61
C GLY A 705 -19.26 -23.25 9.56
N ALA A 706 -19.54 -22.61 8.43
CA ALA A 706 -18.51 -22.32 7.42
C ALA A 706 -17.54 -21.24 7.92
N ASP A 707 -16.23 -21.45 7.69
CA ASP A 707 -15.16 -20.53 8.08
C ASP A 707 -14.88 -19.45 7.02
N ASN A 708 -15.46 -19.60 5.82
CA ASN A 708 -15.31 -18.69 4.69
C ASN A 708 -16.56 -18.72 3.79
N CYS A 709 -16.62 -17.80 2.83
CA CYS A 709 -17.72 -17.65 1.89
C CYS A 709 -17.22 -17.52 0.44
N THR A 710 -17.87 -18.21 -0.49
CA THR A 710 -17.41 -18.32 -1.89
C THR A 710 -18.23 -17.49 -2.87
N ASN A 711 -19.49 -17.17 -2.56
CA ASN A 711 -20.41 -16.49 -3.48
C ASN A 711 -20.68 -15.04 -3.06
N TRP A 712 -19.81 -14.13 -3.52
CA TRP A 712 -19.84 -12.73 -3.14
C TRP A 712 -20.81 -11.91 -3.97
N HIS A 713 -21.54 -11.03 -3.29
CA HIS A 713 -22.52 -10.13 -3.87
C HIS A 713 -22.14 -8.68 -3.59
N PRO A 714 -22.24 -7.78 -4.58
CA PRO A 714 -22.04 -6.34 -4.37
C PRO A 714 -23.07 -5.79 -3.38
N ILE A 715 -22.63 -4.91 -2.48
CA ILE A 715 -23.55 -4.15 -1.62
C ILE A 715 -24.19 -3.03 -2.44
N GLN A 716 -25.51 -3.11 -2.56
CA GLN A 716 -26.34 -2.06 -3.14
C GLN A 716 -26.88 -1.16 -2.03
N VAL A 717 -26.42 0.10 -1.96
CA VAL A 717 -26.84 1.05 -0.91
C VAL A 717 -28.17 1.74 -1.22
N THR A 718 -28.73 1.46 -2.39
CA THR A 718 -30.06 1.93 -2.84
C THR A 718 -31.16 0.97 -2.41
N THR A 719 -30.82 -0.29 -2.10
CA THR A 719 -31.77 -1.31 -1.67
C THR A 719 -31.47 -1.74 -0.23
N PRO A 720 -32.26 -1.30 0.77
CA PRO A 720 -31.99 -1.61 2.17
C PRO A 720 -32.19 -3.09 2.50
N ASN A 721 -32.94 -3.83 1.67
CA ASN A 721 -33.29 -5.22 1.88
C ASN A 721 -32.66 -6.11 0.80
N HIS A 722 -31.72 -6.95 1.21
CA HIS A 722 -31.11 -7.98 0.37
C HIS A 722 -31.92 -9.27 0.42
N ARG A 723 -32.02 -9.99 -0.69
CA ARG A 723 -32.79 -11.23 -0.76
C ARG A 723 -31.88 -12.46 -0.69
N TYR A 724 -32.24 -13.42 0.16
CA TYR A 724 -31.64 -14.74 0.21
C TYR A 724 -32.71 -15.82 -0.03
N SER A 725 -32.42 -16.76 -0.94
CA SER A 725 -33.34 -17.83 -1.34
C SER A 725 -33.08 -19.17 -0.66
N GLY A 726 -32.03 -19.28 0.17
CA GLY A 726 -31.70 -20.49 0.94
C GLY A 726 -32.36 -20.51 2.32
N GLY A 727 -32.29 -21.66 3.01
CA GLY A 727 -32.70 -21.74 4.41
C GLY A 727 -31.85 -20.80 5.27
N THR A 728 -32.48 -19.88 5.99
CA THR A 728 -31.80 -18.83 6.78
C THR A 728 -31.35 -19.30 8.17
N SER A 729 -31.79 -20.48 8.62
CA SER A 729 -31.53 -20.95 9.98
C SER A 729 -30.06 -21.31 10.18
N GLY A 730 -29.34 -20.47 10.93
CA GLY A 730 -27.93 -20.66 11.30
C GLY A 730 -26.91 -20.21 10.25
N SER A 731 -27.35 -19.61 9.14
CA SER A 731 -26.48 -19.08 8.10
C SER A 731 -25.76 -17.82 8.58
N GLN A 732 -24.51 -17.62 8.13
CA GLN A 732 -23.65 -16.52 8.57
C GLN A 732 -23.44 -15.50 7.46
N ILE A 733 -23.38 -14.22 7.82
CA ILE A 733 -23.06 -13.16 6.88
C ILE A 733 -21.62 -12.72 7.06
N TYR A 734 -20.93 -12.62 5.93
CA TYR A 734 -19.60 -12.03 5.83
C TYR A 734 -19.67 -10.78 4.98
N THR A 735 -18.84 -9.80 5.31
CA THR A 735 -18.61 -8.62 4.48
C THR A 735 -17.13 -8.50 4.17
N ARG A 736 -16.78 -7.88 3.04
CA ARG A 736 -15.38 -7.59 2.71
C ARG A 736 -15.21 -6.22 2.08
N ASN A 737 -14.00 -5.71 2.19
CA ASN A 737 -13.51 -4.53 1.49
C ASN A 737 -12.09 -4.83 0.95
N ALA A 738 -11.37 -3.79 0.51
CA ALA A 738 -10.02 -3.92 -0.04
C ALA A 738 -8.98 -4.55 0.92
N PHE A 739 -9.24 -4.54 2.22
CA PHE A 739 -8.34 -4.97 3.30
C PHE A 739 -8.75 -6.31 3.93
N GLY A 740 -9.78 -6.97 3.40
CA GLY A 740 -10.12 -8.35 3.74
C GLY A 740 -11.52 -8.53 4.33
N LEU A 741 -11.69 -9.67 5.01
CA LEU A 741 -12.96 -10.23 5.45
C LEU A 741 -13.33 -9.79 6.88
N SER A 742 -14.61 -9.50 7.12
CA SER A 742 -15.16 -9.35 8.47
C SER A 742 -15.08 -10.63 9.31
N LEU A 743 -15.26 -10.48 10.62
CA LEU A 743 -15.64 -11.62 11.48
C LEU A 743 -17.09 -12.05 11.18
N ARG A 744 -17.46 -13.26 11.60
CA ARG A 744 -18.81 -13.86 11.44
C ARG A 744 -19.88 -13.04 12.18
N SER A 745 -21.07 -12.87 11.61
CA SER A 745 -22.21 -12.28 12.34
C SER A 745 -22.54 -13.07 13.62
N GLU A 746 -22.78 -12.36 14.72
CA GLU A 746 -23.40 -12.89 15.95
C GLU A 746 -24.91 -12.74 15.78
N GLU A 747 -25.59 -13.78 15.27
CA GLU A 747 -27.03 -14.11 15.42
C GLU A 747 -27.49 -15.08 14.33
#